data_AF-A0A6P3WTP6-F1
#
_entry.id   AF-A0A6P3WTP6-F1
#
_cell.length_a   1.000
_cell.length_b   1.000
_cell.length_c   1.000
_cell.angle_alpha   90.00
_cell.angle_beta   90.00
_cell.angle_gamma   90.00
#
_symmetry.space_group_name_H-M   'P 1'
#
loop_
_entity.id
_entity.type
_entity.pdbx_description
1 polymer ?
#
loop_
_entity_poly.entity_id
_entity_poly.type
_entity_poly.pdbx_seq_one_letter_code
_entity_poly.pdbx_strand_id
1 'polypeptide(L)'
;MSENVKFIVTEINKLLGRNYNLIGFNSLSAEDLLQVLCAVLLKIQQQDNLDADIRIESPEESSIYILTTLRILNYQPDIDPVAFRQGLVRGDVEIIHPVLMWLLTHIDVVQKRAYLSRFLVKIEIPPEYLGDSEISLLHEQYLSLVDRFKTVHKEREIGKKNVETAAELATDLQAMGKEKEAVTARITKIKSKAESALHLLDSCRMLRTERDKERDLMSQKEQEEDTMSDLQNSLQRVERELQILKRDGIGLTPQILIQHLAEEVTVQTAIIKEKLPSELNAKKNRMRALSVVKEYSYLGPDKIIGMRNELDAILKDIQDLVESKISKNDIDKMEPFRQQAAAVGNMKRNALERLEKVESSLEELQLRLKEKQDHSRALLETSAPRAEELKKYVNRLKTKSTLYKRCKAEIASLKAEGGVLHRTVAILEGQIAQSYQADIVSKVVIPENYTLDNALTTNSQLSHSILALRTNLSPIIRDIKVLRQTARETDERYQKASKSHNTVETTMKNTTSDLLSETKRLKDKLLQDTEDKKQFEESIAKMKITEEKLRSEAKISSGSFNSVGQTLKQELRKTIVSEEKTLKNLNKEREKIREHTIQYESQTQQWNNIISIFSCKIQCAEESKQTDGIVVRRGGAETLVLQ
;
A
#
# COMPACT_ATOMS: atom_id res chain seq x y z
N MET A 1 19.40 46.88 -27.08
CA MET A 1 19.60 47.87 -28.16
C MET A 1 20.00 47.24 -29.49
N SER A 2 21.06 46.40 -29.60
CA SER A 2 21.47 45.85 -30.91
C SER A 2 20.51 44.80 -31.50
N GLU A 3 19.87 43.98 -30.66
CA GLU A 3 18.85 43.01 -31.12
C GLU A 3 17.58 43.70 -31.62
N ASN A 4 17.16 44.78 -30.96
CA ASN A 4 15.99 45.56 -31.38
C ASN A 4 16.19 46.19 -32.75
N VAL A 5 17.37 46.77 -33.00
CA VAL A 5 17.72 47.34 -34.31
C VAL A 5 17.88 46.24 -35.36
N LYS A 6 18.45 45.08 -35.02
CA LYS A 6 18.50 43.92 -35.93
C LYS A 6 17.10 43.50 -36.39
N PHE A 7 16.17 43.36 -35.45
CA PHE A 7 14.79 42.99 -35.73
C PHE A 7 14.06 44.02 -36.59
N ILE A 8 14.20 45.31 -36.26
CA ILE A 8 13.62 46.41 -37.03
C ILE A 8 14.14 46.38 -38.48
N VAL A 9 15.46 46.25 -38.67
CA VAL A 9 16.08 46.21 -40.00
C VAL A 9 15.62 44.98 -40.81
N THR A 10 15.53 43.80 -40.19
CA THR A 10 15.06 42.60 -40.89
C THR A 10 13.61 42.70 -41.35
N GLU A 11 12.72 43.20 -40.50
CA GLU A 11 11.31 43.33 -40.84
C GLU A 11 11.03 44.52 -41.78
N ILE A 12 11.75 45.64 -41.66
CA ILE A 12 11.68 46.75 -42.62
C ILE A 12 12.15 46.31 -44.01
N ASN A 13 13.24 45.57 -44.10
CA ASN A 13 13.73 45.04 -45.38
C ASN A 13 12.71 44.09 -46.01
N LYS A 14 12.04 43.25 -45.21
CA LYS A 14 10.98 42.35 -45.67
C LYS A 14 9.72 43.10 -46.13
N LEU A 15 9.31 44.15 -45.43
CA LEU A 15 8.08 44.91 -45.72
C LEU A 15 8.23 45.92 -46.86
N LEU A 16 9.35 46.62 -46.93
CA LEU A 16 9.61 47.67 -47.93
C LEU A 16 10.43 47.18 -49.14
N GLY A 17 10.92 45.94 -49.13
CA GLY A 17 11.78 45.39 -50.18
C GLY A 17 13.11 46.14 -50.32
N ARG A 18 13.56 46.82 -49.26
CA ARG A 18 14.85 47.55 -49.21
C ARG A 18 15.94 46.67 -48.58
N ASN A 19 17.21 47.03 -48.79
CA ASN A 19 18.38 46.30 -48.26
C ASN A 19 19.19 47.19 -47.31
N TYR A 20 18.63 47.59 -46.17
CA TYR A 20 19.37 48.32 -45.15
C TYR A 20 20.34 47.40 -44.40
N ASN A 21 21.60 47.84 -44.26
CA ASN A 21 22.57 47.24 -43.34
C ASN A 21 22.43 47.90 -41.95
N LEU A 22 22.76 47.19 -40.86
CA LEU A 22 22.65 47.73 -39.49
C LEU A 22 23.38 49.07 -39.29
N ILE A 23 24.52 49.24 -39.95
CA ILE A 23 25.33 50.46 -39.90
C ILE A 23 24.64 51.58 -40.70
N GLY A 24 24.08 51.25 -41.87
CA GLY A 24 23.37 52.19 -42.74
C GLY A 24 22.03 52.65 -42.16
N PHE A 25 21.35 51.80 -41.38
CA PHE A 25 20.11 52.17 -40.68
C PHE A 25 20.38 53.07 -39.47
N ASN A 26 21.45 52.81 -38.71
CA ASN A 26 21.84 53.68 -37.59
C ASN A 26 22.45 55.03 -38.02
N SER A 27 22.86 55.17 -39.29
CA SER A 27 23.40 56.41 -39.85
C SER A 27 22.34 57.26 -40.58
N LEU A 28 21.06 56.86 -40.57
CA LEU A 28 19.98 57.63 -41.18
C LEU A 28 19.78 58.97 -40.46
N SER A 29 19.53 60.04 -41.23
CA SER A 29 19.18 61.33 -40.65
C SER A 29 17.80 61.28 -39.99
N ALA A 30 17.54 62.21 -39.07
CA ALA A 30 16.26 62.30 -38.37
C ALA A 30 15.06 62.47 -39.34
N GLU A 31 15.28 63.19 -40.46
CA GLU A 31 14.30 63.38 -41.53
C GLU A 31 14.06 62.09 -42.32
N ASP A 32 15.13 61.37 -42.68
CA ASP A 32 15.03 60.09 -43.39
C ASP A 32 14.36 59.01 -42.52
N LEU A 33 14.61 59.01 -41.21
CA LEU A 33 14.01 58.08 -40.27
C LEU A 33 12.49 58.31 -40.10
N LEU A 34 12.07 59.57 -40.08
CA LEU A 34 10.64 59.95 -40.12
C LEU A 34 10.00 59.54 -41.45
N GLN A 35 10.70 59.71 -42.57
CA GLN A 35 10.20 59.26 -43.87
C GLN A 35 10.06 57.73 -43.94
N VAL A 36 11.01 56.99 -43.35
CA VAL A 36 10.90 55.52 -43.23
C VAL A 36 9.69 55.14 -42.37
N LEU A 37 9.45 55.82 -41.25
CA LEU A 37 8.26 55.59 -40.43
C LEU A 37 6.96 55.89 -41.20
N CYS A 38 6.90 57.00 -41.95
CA CYS A 38 5.77 57.33 -42.82
C CYS A 38 5.55 56.25 -43.89
N ALA A 39 6.62 55.79 -44.55
CA ALA A 39 6.52 54.73 -45.56
C ALA A 39 6.02 53.41 -44.97
N VAL A 40 6.46 53.05 -43.76
CA VAL A 40 5.97 51.87 -43.03
C VAL A 40 4.48 52.03 -42.69
N LEU A 41 4.05 53.20 -42.20
CA LEU A 41 2.64 53.47 -41.88
C LEU A 41 1.74 53.44 -43.13
N LEU A 42 2.19 54.02 -44.25
CA LEU A 42 1.48 54.00 -45.53
C LEU A 42 1.31 52.56 -46.05
N LYS A 43 2.37 51.74 -45.96
CA LYS A 43 2.32 50.34 -46.38
C LYS A 43 1.38 49.51 -45.50
N ILE A 44 1.34 49.79 -44.20
CA ILE A 44 0.42 49.16 -43.24
C ILE A 44 -1.04 49.56 -43.51
N GLN A 45 -1.30 50.78 -43.98
CA GLN A 45 -2.65 51.26 -44.31
C GLN A 45 -3.21 50.72 -45.64
N GLN A 46 -2.42 49.94 -46.41
CA GLN A 46 -2.82 49.36 -47.71
C GLN A 46 -3.43 50.40 -48.68
N GLN A 47 -2.93 51.64 -48.67
CA GLN A 47 -3.24 52.61 -49.71
C GLN A 47 -2.33 52.34 -50.91
N ASP A 48 -2.62 51.29 -51.69
CA ASP A 48 -1.87 50.95 -52.92
C ASP A 48 -2.05 51.98 -54.06
N ASN A 49 -2.75 53.10 -53.82
CA ASN A 49 -2.94 54.19 -54.79
C ASN A 49 -2.16 55.47 -54.47
N LEU A 50 -1.17 55.42 -53.58
CA LEU A 50 -0.21 56.51 -53.39
C LEU A 50 1.21 56.00 -53.61
N ASP A 51 1.52 55.67 -54.87
CA ASP A 51 2.85 55.95 -55.47
C ASP A 51 3.06 57.47 -55.63
N ALA A 52 2.48 58.28 -54.74
CA ALA A 52 2.87 59.65 -54.57
C ALA A 52 4.01 59.62 -53.56
N ASP A 53 5.20 59.88 -54.07
CA ASP A 53 6.37 60.30 -53.32
C ASP A 53 5.97 61.55 -52.50
N ILE A 54 5.28 61.37 -51.37
CA ILE A 54 4.96 62.47 -50.45
C ILE A 54 6.27 62.77 -49.72
N ARG A 55 7.11 63.59 -50.35
CA ARG A 55 7.98 64.49 -49.62
C ARG A 55 7.07 65.43 -48.86
N ILE A 56 6.89 65.19 -47.57
CA ILE A 56 5.99 66.02 -46.76
C ILE A 56 6.61 67.42 -46.63
N GLU A 57 5.81 68.46 -46.88
CA GLU A 57 6.22 69.86 -47.03
C GLU A 57 6.56 70.57 -45.70
N SER A 58 6.43 69.89 -44.55
CA SER A 58 6.92 70.36 -43.24
C SER A 58 7.05 69.20 -42.22
N PRO A 59 8.09 69.18 -41.36
CA PRO A 59 8.22 68.18 -40.29
C PRO A 59 7.06 68.23 -39.27
N GLU A 60 6.41 69.39 -39.13
CA GLU A 60 5.26 69.56 -38.24
C GLU A 60 4.01 68.85 -38.78
N GLU A 61 3.73 68.96 -40.07
CA GLU A 61 2.60 68.28 -40.73
C GLU A 61 2.78 66.77 -40.74
N SER A 62 4.02 66.31 -40.96
CA SER A 62 4.41 64.90 -40.86
C SER A 62 4.11 64.34 -39.47
N SER A 63 4.47 65.10 -38.43
CA SER A 63 4.23 64.70 -37.04
C SER A 63 2.74 64.62 -36.72
N ILE A 64 1.91 65.54 -37.25
CA ILE A 64 0.45 65.52 -37.06
C ILE A 64 -0.16 64.30 -37.75
N TYR A 65 0.28 63.97 -38.97
CA TYR A 65 -0.17 62.78 -39.68
C TYR A 65 0.23 61.48 -38.96
N ILE A 66 1.48 61.37 -38.52
CA ILE A 66 1.97 60.23 -37.74
C ILE A 66 1.19 60.11 -36.42
N LEU A 67 0.97 61.20 -35.69
CA LEU A 67 0.23 61.19 -34.42
C LEU A 67 -1.24 60.80 -34.61
N THR A 68 -1.89 61.31 -35.66
CA THR A 68 -3.28 60.97 -35.98
C THR A 68 -3.39 59.49 -36.33
N THR A 69 -2.43 58.98 -37.10
CA THR A 69 -2.35 57.57 -37.49
C THR A 69 -2.03 56.67 -36.29
N LEU A 70 -1.05 57.00 -35.45
CA LEU A 70 -0.72 56.25 -34.23
C LEU A 70 -1.89 56.24 -33.23
N ARG A 71 -2.66 57.32 -33.15
CA ARG A 71 -3.89 57.38 -32.35
C ARG A 71 -4.95 56.41 -32.88
N ILE A 72 -5.12 56.35 -34.20
CA ILE A 72 -6.03 55.39 -34.86
C ILE A 72 -5.58 53.94 -34.62
N LEU A 73 -4.27 53.69 -34.67
CA LEU A 73 -3.67 52.38 -34.40
C LEU A 73 -3.70 52.01 -32.91
N ASN A 74 -4.05 52.97 -32.03
CA ASN A 74 -4.09 52.88 -30.57
C ASN A 74 -2.73 52.47 -29.98
N TYR A 75 -1.69 53.22 -30.38
CA TYR A 75 -0.37 53.16 -29.75
C TYR A 75 -0.35 54.05 -28.50
N GLN A 76 0.11 53.50 -27.38
CA GLN A 76 0.28 54.23 -26.12
C GLN A 76 1.78 54.45 -25.88
N PRO A 77 2.27 55.70 -25.95
CA PRO A 77 3.66 55.99 -25.59
C PRO A 77 3.83 55.96 -24.07
N ASP A 78 4.95 55.40 -23.59
CA ASP A 78 5.33 55.38 -22.16
C ASP A 78 5.89 56.74 -21.68
N ILE A 79 5.88 57.76 -22.55
CA ILE A 79 6.49 59.08 -22.36
C ILE A 79 5.38 60.16 -22.32
N ASP A 80 5.62 61.23 -21.56
CA ASP A 80 4.72 62.38 -21.48
C ASP A 80 4.32 62.92 -22.88
N PRO A 81 3.03 63.11 -23.18
CA PRO A 81 2.56 63.46 -24.53
C PRO A 81 3.19 64.72 -25.14
N VAL A 82 3.62 65.68 -24.32
CA VAL A 82 4.30 66.90 -24.78
C VAL A 82 5.72 66.60 -25.24
N ALA A 83 6.47 65.83 -24.45
CA ALA A 83 7.81 65.37 -24.79
C ALA A 83 7.80 64.44 -26.01
N PHE A 84 6.79 63.57 -26.13
CA PHE A 84 6.61 62.70 -27.28
C PHE A 84 6.36 63.49 -28.58
N ARG A 85 5.54 64.54 -28.54
CA ARG A 85 5.32 65.45 -29.69
C ARG A 85 6.60 66.17 -30.10
N GLN A 86 7.34 66.71 -29.12
CA GLN A 86 8.59 67.42 -29.39
C GLN A 86 9.67 66.51 -29.96
N GLY A 87 9.80 65.28 -29.45
CA GLY A 87 10.77 64.31 -29.94
C GLY A 87 10.39 63.68 -31.27
N LEU A 88 9.09 63.60 -31.61
CA LEU A 88 8.65 63.20 -32.94
C LEU A 88 8.93 64.28 -34.01
N VAL A 89 8.76 65.56 -33.67
CA VAL A 89 9.11 66.68 -34.57
C VAL A 89 10.62 66.77 -34.79
N ARG A 90 11.43 66.42 -33.77
CA ARG A 90 12.90 66.38 -33.87
C ARG A 90 13.45 65.11 -34.52
N GLY A 91 12.63 64.06 -34.66
CA GLY A 91 13.02 62.77 -35.22
C GLY A 91 13.98 61.97 -34.32
N ASP A 92 13.75 62.00 -33.00
CA ASP A 92 14.64 61.33 -32.05
C ASP A 92 14.58 59.79 -32.16
N VAL A 93 15.76 59.18 -32.27
CA VAL A 93 15.95 57.72 -32.41
C VAL A 93 15.33 56.96 -31.23
N GLU A 94 15.39 57.53 -30.03
CA GLU A 94 14.86 56.93 -28.80
C GLU A 94 13.33 56.83 -28.79
N ILE A 95 12.63 57.62 -29.63
CA ILE A 95 11.17 57.64 -29.73
C ILE A 95 10.70 56.85 -30.95
N ILE A 96 11.39 56.96 -32.09
CA ILE A 96 10.99 56.27 -33.32
C ILE A 96 11.28 54.77 -33.27
N HIS A 97 12.40 54.34 -32.67
CA HIS A 97 12.72 52.90 -32.59
C HIS A 97 11.69 52.09 -31.79
N PRO A 98 11.20 52.55 -30.61
CA PRO A 98 10.09 51.88 -29.92
C PRO A 98 8.79 51.85 -30.73
N VAL A 99 8.47 52.92 -31.47
CA VAL A 99 7.28 52.97 -32.34
C VAL A 99 7.39 51.95 -33.47
N LEU A 100 8.54 51.91 -34.17
CA LEU A 100 8.80 50.92 -35.22
C LEU A 100 8.80 49.50 -34.66
N MET A 101 9.42 49.27 -33.51
CA MET A 101 9.39 47.97 -32.85
C MET A 101 7.96 47.51 -32.58
N TRP A 102 7.11 48.39 -32.05
CA TRP A 102 5.72 48.05 -31.76
C TRP A 102 4.91 47.76 -33.04
N LEU A 103 5.08 48.59 -34.07
CA LEU A 103 4.41 48.40 -35.36
C LEU A 103 4.82 47.08 -36.03
N LEU A 104 6.11 46.74 -36.00
CA LEU A 104 6.68 45.56 -36.66
C LEU A 104 6.43 44.27 -35.88
N THR A 105 6.32 44.33 -34.55
CA THR A 105 5.95 43.16 -33.74
C THR A 105 4.47 42.80 -33.88
N HIS A 106 3.60 43.77 -34.19
CA HIS A 106 2.16 43.60 -34.25
C HIS A 106 1.56 43.85 -35.65
N ILE A 107 2.31 43.57 -36.72
CA ILE A 107 1.93 43.89 -38.12
C ILE A 107 0.49 43.45 -38.43
N ASP A 108 0.11 42.22 -38.11
CA ASP A 108 -1.23 41.69 -38.40
C ASP A 108 -2.35 42.43 -37.66
N VAL A 109 -2.10 42.84 -36.41
CA VAL A 109 -3.07 43.57 -35.58
C VAL A 109 -3.18 45.01 -36.07
N VAL A 110 -2.05 45.63 -36.38
CA VAL A 110 -1.98 47.02 -36.84
C VAL A 110 -2.60 47.15 -38.24
N GLN A 111 -2.36 46.20 -39.16
CA GLN A 111 -3.03 46.15 -40.46
C GLN A 111 -4.54 46.00 -40.33
N LYS A 112 -5.02 45.09 -39.46
CA LYS A 112 -6.46 44.95 -39.20
C LYS A 112 -7.07 46.21 -38.62
N ARG A 113 -6.40 46.89 -37.69
CA ARG A 113 -6.85 48.17 -37.12
C ARG A 113 -6.86 49.28 -38.15
N ALA A 114 -5.83 49.38 -38.99
CA ALA A 114 -5.77 50.33 -40.09
C ALA A 114 -6.94 50.12 -41.06
N TYR A 115 -7.20 48.88 -41.47
CA TYR A 115 -8.33 48.54 -42.33
C TYR A 115 -9.68 48.89 -41.68
N LEU A 116 -9.88 48.50 -40.43
CA LEU A 116 -11.11 48.77 -39.69
C LEU A 116 -11.32 50.27 -39.43
N SER A 117 -10.25 51.04 -39.24
CA SER A 117 -10.33 52.48 -38.98
C SER A 117 -11.00 53.26 -40.12
N ARG A 118 -10.78 52.84 -41.37
CA ARG A 118 -11.42 53.45 -42.55
C ARG A 118 -12.94 53.38 -42.49
N PHE A 119 -13.48 52.39 -41.78
CA PHE A 119 -14.92 52.12 -41.71
C PHE A 119 -15.54 52.38 -40.34
N LEU A 120 -14.74 52.35 -39.25
CA LEU A 120 -15.22 52.46 -37.87
C LEU A 120 -14.96 53.84 -37.22
N VAL A 121 -14.08 54.68 -37.81
CA VAL A 121 -13.91 56.05 -37.35
C VAL A 121 -15.20 56.81 -37.69
N LYS A 122 -15.92 57.23 -36.65
CA LYS A 122 -17.18 57.95 -36.79
C LYS A 122 -16.92 59.32 -37.40
N ILE A 123 -17.77 59.73 -38.33
CA ILE A 123 -17.83 61.11 -38.78
C ILE A 123 -18.46 61.91 -37.64
N GLU A 124 -17.71 62.83 -37.04
CA GLU A 124 -18.21 63.73 -36.00
C GLU A 124 -19.09 64.79 -36.66
N ILE A 125 -20.41 64.60 -36.58
CA ILE A 125 -21.38 65.61 -37.03
C ILE A 125 -21.61 66.57 -35.85
N PRO A 126 -21.42 67.90 -36.04
CA PRO A 126 -21.67 68.86 -34.98
C PRO A 126 -23.12 68.76 -34.46
N PRO A 127 -23.34 68.94 -33.15
CA PRO A 127 -24.65 68.77 -32.52
C PRO A 127 -25.73 69.73 -33.05
N GLU A 128 -25.30 70.81 -33.70
CA GLU A 128 -26.17 71.79 -34.37
C GLU A 128 -26.91 71.21 -35.58
N TYR A 129 -26.27 70.30 -36.33
CA TYR A 129 -26.85 69.63 -37.49
C TYR A 129 -27.64 68.36 -37.12
N LEU A 130 -27.41 67.82 -35.91
CA LEU A 130 -28.17 66.69 -35.36
C LEU A 130 -29.57 67.10 -34.86
N GLY A 131 -29.87 68.40 -34.78
CA GLY A 131 -31.21 68.90 -34.47
C GLY A 131 -32.23 68.71 -35.61
N ASP A 132 -31.76 68.46 -36.84
CA ASP A 132 -32.61 68.15 -37.98
C ASP A 132 -33.02 66.67 -37.97
N SER A 133 -34.32 66.41 -38.08
CA SER A 133 -34.91 65.06 -37.98
C SER A 133 -34.43 64.14 -39.11
N GLU A 134 -34.15 64.68 -40.30
CA GLU A 134 -33.69 63.87 -41.44
C GLU A 134 -32.22 63.43 -41.26
N ILE A 135 -31.37 64.33 -40.76
CA ILE A 135 -29.95 64.07 -40.50
C ILE A 135 -29.78 63.09 -39.34
N SER A 136 -30.61 63.20 -38.30
CA SER A 136 -30.62 62.25 -37.18
C SER A 136 -30.99 60.84 -37.64
N LEU A 137 -32.03 60.69 -38.48
CA LEU A 137 -32.46 59.39 -39.00
C LEU A 137 -31.38 58.76 -39.91
N LEU A 138 -30.72 59.58 -40.75
CA LEU A 138 -29.61 59.11 -41.57
C LEU A 138 -28.39 58.70 -40.73
N HIS A 139 -28.11 59.42 -39.63
CA HIS A 139 -27.04 59.08 -38.71
C HIS A 139 -27.32 57.76 -37.97
N GLU A 140 -28.56 57.51 -37.56
CA GLU A 140 -28.98 56.23 -36.97
C GLU A 140 -28.85 55.07 -37.96
N GLN A 141 -29.26 55.27 -39.22
CA GLN A 141 -29.05 54.29 -40.28
C GLN A 141 -27.56 53.99 -40.49
N TYR A 142 -26.71 55.02 -40.56
CA TYR A 142 -25.26 54.87 -40.64
C TYR A 142 -24.70 54.05 -39.47
N LEU A 143 -25.09 54.35 -38.23
CA LEU A 143 -24.65 53.59 -37.05
C LEU A 143 -25.10 52.12 -37.12
N SER A 144 -26.33 51.86 -37.57
CA SER A 144 -26.83 50.49 -37.75
C SER A 144 -26.04 49.70 -38.81
N LEU A 145 -25.64 50.36 -39.90
CA LEU A 145 -24.80 49.76 -40.94
C LEU A 145 -23.39 49.47 -40.42
N VAL A 146 -22.82 50.38 -39.62
CA VAL A 146 -21.51 50.19 -38.96
C VAL A 146 -21.55 48.98 -38.02
N ASP A 147 -22.62 48.80 -37.25
CA ASP A 147 -22.75 47.64 -36.37
C ASP A 147 -22.96 46.33 -37.14
N ARG A 148 -23.77 46.35 -38.21
CA ARG A 148 -23.88 45.22 -39.14
C ARG A 148 -22.53 44.88 -39.81
N PHE A 149 -21.71 45.87 -40.13
CA PHE A 149 -20.37 45.63 -40.66
C PHE A 149 -19.48 44.93 -39.63
N LYS A 150 -19.53 45.32 -38.35
CA LYS A 150 -18.75 44.66 -37.28
C LYS A 150 -19.12 43.19 -37.13
N THR A 151 -20.41 42.85 -37.16
CA THR A 151 -20.87 41.45 -37.02
C THR A 151 -20.39 40.60 -38.19
N VAL A 152 -20.63 41.05 -39.42
CA VAL A 152 -20.24 40.33 -40.65
C VAL A 152 -18.71 40.21 -40.76
N HIS A 153 -17.95 41.25 -40.42
CA HIS A 153 -16.50 41.19 -40.43
C HIS A 153 -15.96 40.19 -39.40
N LYS A 154 -16.56 40.13 -38.20
CA LYS A 154 -16.18 39.15 -37.17
C LYS A 154 -16.45 37.72 -37.62
N GLU A 155 -17.59 37.47 -38.25
CA GLU A 155 -17.92 36.15 -38.82
C GLU A 155 -16.95 35.76 -39.93
N ARG A 156 -16.60 36.68 -40.83
CA ARG A 156 -15.62 36.45 -41.88
C ARG A 156 -14.24 36.11 -41.34
N GLU A 157 -13.76 36.81 -40.31
CA GLU A 157 -12.44 36.52 -39.70
C GLU A 157 -12.39 35.12 -39.06
N ILE A 158 -13.50 34.70 -38.43
CA ILE A 158 -13.64 33.33 -37.91
C ILE A 158 -13.65 32.32 -39.06
N GLY A 159 -14.40 32.60 -40.12
CA GLY A 159 -14.44 31.76 -41.32
C GLY A 159 -13.09 31.63 -42.02
N LYS A 160 -12.29 32.69 -42.08
CA LYS A 160 -10.95 32.67 -42.72
C LYS A 160 -10.01 31.67 -42.05
N LYS A 161 -9.97 31.63 -40.71
CA LYS A 161 -9.16 30.65 -39.97
C LYS A 161 -9.58 29.21 -40.28
N ASN A 162 -10.89 28.97 -40.39
CA ASN A 162 -11.40 27.64 -40.74
C ASN A 162 -11.00 27.24 -42.17
N VAL A 163 -10.98 28.19 -43.12
CA VAL A 163 -10.52 27.94 -44.49
C VAL A 163 -9.01 27.65 -44.54
N GLU A 164 -8.19 28.34 -43.75
CA GLU A 164 -6.76 28.05 -43.62
C GLU A 164 -6.52 26.62 -43.10
N THR A 165 -7.23 26.20 -42.05
CA THR A 165 -7.17 24.81 -41.56
C THR A 165 -7.69 23.79 -42.58
N ALA A 166 -8.71 24.16 -43.38
CA ALA A 166 -9.23 23.29 -44.43
C ALA A 166 -8.23 23.15 -45.60
N ALA A 167 -7.44 24.18 -45.89
CA ALA A 167 -6.38 24.13 -46.90
C ALA A 167 -5.24 23.20 -46.45
N GLU A 168 -4.81 23.27 -45.19
CA GLU A 168 -3.82 22.34 -44.62
C GLU A 168 -4.32 20.88 -44.69
N LEU A 169 -5.56 20.63 -44.27
CA LEU A 169 -6.18 19.29 -44.39
C LEU A 169 -6.30 18.83 -45.84
N ALA A 170 -6.57 19.75 -46.79
CA ALA A 170 -6.60 19.42 -48.22
C ALA A 170 -5.21 19.04 -48.74
N THR A 171 -4.15 19.72 -48.29
CA THR A 171 -2.77 19.35 -48.64
C THR A 171 -2.38 17.98 -48.04
N ASP A 172 -2.79 17.70 -46.79
CA ASP A 172 -2.55 16.40 -46.15
C ASP A 172 -3.32 15.28 -46.83
N LEU A 173 -4.58 15.52 -47.21
CA LEU A 173 -5.36 14.57 -48.00
C LEU A 173 -4.73 14.30 -49.37
N GLN A 174 -4.17 15.31 -50.02
CA GLN A 174 -3.43 15.14 -51.27
C GLN A 174 -2.16 14.30 -51.04
N ALA A 175 -1.44 14.52 -49.94
CA ALA A 175 -0.26 13.72 -49.57
C ALA A 175 -0.65 12.26 -49.30
N MET A 176 -1.67 12.01 -48.48
CA MET A 176 -2.21 10.66 -48.21
C MET A 176 -2.72 9.98 -49.49
N GLY A 177 -3.32 10.75 -50.41
CA GLY A 177 -3.75 10.27 -51.72
C GLY A 177 -2.56 9.76 -52.55
N LYS A 178 -1.49 10.54 -52.64
CA LYS A 178 -0.25 10.14 -53.32
C LYS A 178 0.41 8.92 -52.67
N GLU A 179 0.43 8.84 -51.35
CA GLU A 179 0.95 7.66 -50.63
C GLU A 179 0.11 6.41 -50.92
N LYS A 180 -1.22 6.54 -50.91
CA LYS A 180 -2.13 5.45 -51.29
C LYS A 180 -1.89 5.00 -52.73
N GLU A 181 -1.72 5.91 -53.68
CA GLU A 181 -1.39 5.59 -55.07
C GLU A 181 -0.03 4.87 -55.17
N ALA A 182 0.99 5.34 -54.46
CA ALA A 182 2.30 4.69 -54.44
C ALA A 182 2.25 3.28 -53.82
N VAL A 183 1.53 3.10 -52.72
CA VAL A 183 1.34 1.80 -52.07
C VAL A 183 0.53 0.86 -52.96
N THR A 184 -0.55 1.33 -53.57
CA THR A 184 -1.36 0.51 -54.49
C THR A 184 -0.56 0.11 -55.74
N ALA A 185 0.23 1.01 -56.33
CA ALA A 185 1.14 0.70 -57.43
C ALA A 185 2.23 -0.33 -57.04
N ARG A 186 2.74 -0.24 -55.81
CA ARG A 186 3.67 -1.25 -55.28
C ARG A 186 2.99 -2.59 -55.05
N ILE A 187 1.75 -2.60 -54.54
CA ILE A 187 0.95 -3.80 -54.36
C ILE A 187 0.65 -4.45 -55.71
N THR A 188 0.25 -3.70 -56.74
CA THR A 188 -0.01 -4.28 -58.08
C THR A 188 1.26 -4.89 -58.68
N LYS A 189 2.41 -4.23 -58.53
CA LYS A 189 3.72 -4.75 -58.96
C LYS A 189 4.16 -6.01 -58.19
N ILE A 190 3.81 -6.12 -56.91
CA ILE A 190 4.09 -7.32 -56.11
C ILE A 190 3.09 -8.43 -56.44
N LYS A 191 1.82 -8.10 -56.66
CA LYS A 191 0.78 -9.05 -57.07
C LYS A 191 1.12 -9.70 -58.41
N SER A 192 1.53 -8.93 -59.40
CA SER A 192 1.96 -9.50 -60.70
C SER A 192 3.17 -10.41 -60.58
N LYS A 193 4.13 -10.08 -59.68
CA LYS A 193 5.26 -10.97 -59.37
C LYS A 193 4.86 -12.23 -58.59
N ALA A 194 3.74 -12.19 -57.86
CA ALA A 194 3.26 -13.25 -57.01
C ALA A 194 2.11 -14.08 -57.64
N GLU A 195 1.74 -13.82 -58.91
CA GLU A 195 0.67 -14.52 -59.63
C GLU A 195 0.86 -16.04 -59.63
N SER A 196 2.10 -16.53 -59.69
CA SER A 196 2.42 -17.96 -59.65
C SER A 196 2.10 -18.65 -58.31
N ALA A 197 1.97 -17.91 -57.22
CA ALA A 197 1.80 -18.42 -55.86
C ALA A 197 0.54 -17.89 -55.16
N LEU A 198 -0.47 -17.45 -55.94
CA LEU A 198 -1.68 -16.80 -55.43
C LEU A 198 -2.45 -17.67 -54.41
N HIS A 199 -2.44 -18.99 -54.57
CA HIS A 199 -3.08 -19.96 -53.67
C HIS A 199 -2.45 -19.99 -52.26
N LEU A 200 -1.19 -19.56 -52.11
CA LEU A 200 -0.50 -19.52 -50.82
C LEU A 200 -0.67 -18.17 -50.11
N LEU A 201 -1.26 -17.16 -50.78
CA LEU A 201 -1.39 -15.81 -50.25
C LEU A 201 -2.20 -15.76 -48.95
N ASP A 202 -3.30 -16.53 -48.88
CA ASP A 202 -4.14 -16.61 -47.68
C ASP A 202 -3.39 -17.29 -46.52
N SER A 203 -2.62 -18.34 -46.81
CA SER A 203 -1.76 -19.00 -45.81
C SER A 203 -0.65 -18.07 -45.30
N CYS A 204 -0.02 -17.30 -46.19
CA CYS A 204 0.96 -16.27 -45.83
C CYS A 204 0.34 -15.13 -45.03
N ARG A 205 -0.90 -14.73 -45.34
CA ARG A 205 -1.65 -13.73 -44.56
C ARG A 205 -1.92 -14.23 -43.16
N MET A 206 -2.38 -15.48 -43.02
CA MET A 206 -2.59 -16.11 -41.72
C MET A 206 -1.29 -16.20 -40.92
N LEU A 207 -0.20 -16.66 -41.54
CA LEU A 207 1.11 -16.70 -40.89
C LEU A 207 1.59 -15.32 -40.44
N ARG A 208 1.38 -14.28 -41.28
CA ARG A 208 1.71 -12.90 -40.91
C ARG A 208 0.88 -12.44 -39.71
N THR A 209 -0.43 -12.69 -39.70
CA THR A 209 -1.28 -12.30 -38.56
C THR A 209 -0.88 -13.02 -37.29
N GLU A 210 -0.51 -14.30 -37.37
CA GLU A 210 -0.01 -15.03 -36.20
C GLU A 210 1.36 -14.50 -35.73
N ARG A 211 2.25 -14.09 -36.65
CA ARG A 211 3.52 -13.44 -36.26
C ARG A 211 3.37 -12.02 -35.73
N ASP A 212 2.36 -11.28 -36.19
CA ASP A 212 2.02 -9.98 -35.62
C ASP A 212 1.49 -10.17 -34.19
N LYS A 213 0.57 -11.13 -33.97
CA LYS A 213 0.11 -11.51 -32.61
C LYS A 213 1.24 -12.00 -31.72
N GLU A 214 2.16 -12.83 -32.24
CA GLU A 214 3.33 -13.30 -31.50
C GLU A 214 4.21 -12.12 -31.04
N ARG A 215 4.41 -11.12 -31.91
CA ARG A 215 5.15 -9.89 -31.54
C ARG A 215 4.41 -9.07 -30.49
N ASP A 216 3.10 -8.93 -30.60
CA ASP A 216 2.30 -8.20 -29.61
C ASP A 216 2.33 -8.91 -28.25
N LEU A 217 2.19 -10.24 -28.23
CA LEU A 217 2.30 -11.06 -27.02
C LEU A 217 3.70 -11.00 -26.40
N MET A 218 4.76 -11.02 -27.21
CA MET A 218 6.14 -10.84 -26.75
C MET A 218 6.33 -9.45 -26.11
N SER A 219 5.83 -8.39 -26.75
CA SER A 219 5.90 -7.03 -26.20
C SER A 219 5.10 -6.90 -24.90
N GLN A 220 3.92 -7.54 -24.81
CA GLN A 220 3.14 -7.56 -23.59
C GLN A 220 3.86 -8.34 -22.48
N LYS A 221 4.46 -9.47 -22.82
CA LYS A 221 5.23 -10.27 -21.88
C LYS A 221 6.43 -9.51 -21.33
N GLU A 222 7.19 -8.82 -22.18
CA GLU A 222 8.31 -7.96 -21.75
C GLU A 222 7.80 -6.85 -20.81
N GLN A 223 6.68 -6.20 -21.14
CA GLN A 223 6.08 -5.20 -20.27
C GLN A 223 5.62 -5.78 -18.92
N GLU A 224 5.01 -6.97 -18.91
CA GLU A 224 4.60 -7.65 -17.69
C GLU A 224 5.82 -8.08 -16.84
N GLU A 225 6.89 -8.59 -17.45
CA GLU A 225 8.16 -8.92 -16.79
C GLU A 225 8.81 -7.67 -16.17
N ASP A 226 8.84 -6.55 -16.89
CA ASP A 226 9.33 -5.27 -16.37
C ASP A 226 8.50 -4.82 -15.15
N THR A 227 7.17 -4.83 -15.25
CA THR A 227 6.30 -4.46 -14.12
C THR A 227 6.44 -5.38 -12.92
N MET A 228 6.62 -6.70 -13.14
CA MET A 228 6.88 -7.65 -12.06
C MET A 228 8.22 -7.36 -11.39
N SER A 229 9.25 -7.05 -12.17
CA SER A 229 10.57 -6.69 -11.64
C SER A 229 10.52 -5.40 -10.81
N ASP A 230 9.78 -4.38 -11.26
CA ASP A 230 9.58 -3.12 -10.54
C ASP A 230 8.83 -3.34 -9.21
N LEU A 231 7.77 -4.16 -9.23
CA LEU A 231 7.01 -4.52 -8.03
C LEU A 231 7.87 -5.32 -7.05
N GLN A 232 8.68 -6.27 -7.53
CA GLN A 232 9.63 -7.02 -6.69
C GLN A 232 10.67 -6.11 -6.06
N ASN A 233 11.27 -5.20 -6.83
CA ASN A 233 12.23 -4.21 -6.33
C ASN A 233 11.60 -3.30 -5.28
N SER A 234 10.36 -2.84 -5.51
CA SER A 234 9.62 -2.02 -4.54
C SER A 234 9.31 -2.81 -3.26
N LEU A 235 8.94 -4.09 -3.36
CA LEU A 235 8.70 -4.95 -2.21
C LEU A 235 9.99 -5.16 -1.40
N GLN A 236 11.11 -5.46 -2.07
CA GLN A 236 12.40 -5.58 -1.41
C GLN A 236 12.80 -4.28 -0.69
N ARG A 237 12.56 -3.11 -1.30
CA ARG A 237 12.82 -1.81 -0.66
C ARG A 237 12.01 -1.66 0.64
N VAL A 238 10.70 -1.94 0.60
CA VAL A 238 9.83 -1.87 1.78
C VAL A 238 10.25 -2.90 2.84
N GLU A 239 10.66 -4.10 2.45
CA GLU A 239 11.21 -5.10 3.37
C GLU A 239 12.50 -4.61 4.06
N ARG A 240 13.41 -3.96 3.32
CA ARG A 240 14.63 -3.36 3.89
C ARG A 240 14.29 -2.23 4.86
N GLU A 241 13.40 -1.31 4.49
CA GLU A 241 12.91 -0.24 5.38
C GLU A 241 12.31 -0.81 6.67
N LEU A 242 11.51 -1.88 6.57
CA LEU A 242 10.92 -2.57 7.72
C LEU A 242 12.01 -3.23 8.59
N GLN A 243 13.03 -3.84 7.99
CA GLN A 243 14.17 -4.40 8.73
C GLN A 243 15.00 -3.32 9.44
N ILE A 244 15.21 -2.17 8.80
CA ILE A 244 15.87 -1.00 9.40
C ILE A 244 15.05 -0.51 10.58
N LEU A 245 13.75 -0.25 10.41
CA LEU A 245 12.86 0.15 11.51
C LEU A 245 12.83 -0.86 12.67
N LYS A 246 12.89 -2.16 12.38
CA LYS A 246 13.00 -3.21 13.40
C LYS A 246 14.35 -3.20 14.12
N ARG A 247 15.45 -2.88 13.43
CA ARG A 247 16.78 -2.69 14.02
C ARG A 247 16.85 -1.41 14.84
N ASP A 248 16.28 -0.32 14.33
CA ASP A 248 16.25 1.00 14.97
C ASP A 248 15.38 1.03 16.23
N GLY A 249 14.37 0.15 16.31
CA GLY A 249 13.62 -0.10 17.54
C GLY A 249 14.49 -0.65 18.69
N ILE A 250 15.72 -1.09 18.40
CA ILE A 250 16.69 -1.60 19.39
C ILE A 250 17.90 -0.64 19.43
N GLY A 251 17.72 0.50 20.12
CA GLY A 251 18.83 1.22 20.75
C GLY A 251 19.58 2.29 19.94
N LEU A 252 19.01 2.84 18.86
CA LEU A 252 19.61 4.00 18.19
C LEU A 252 19.07 5.33 18.73
N THR A 253 19.98 6.27 19.03
CA THR A 253 19.64 7.67 19.27
C THR A 253 19.31 8.35 17.93
N PRO A 254 18.37 9.31 17.88
CA PRO A 254 18.00 10.01 16.64
C PRO A 254 19.21 10.62 15.89
N GLN A 255 20.23 11.07 16.62
CA GLN A 255 21.48 11.57 16.04
C GLN A 255 22.23 10.53 15.19
N ILE A 256 22.31 9.27 15.65
CA ILE A 256 23.02 8.21 14.93
C ILE A 256 22.23 7.80 13.68
N LEU A 257 20.89 7.79 13.78
CA LEU A 257 20.02 7.55 12.63
C LEU A 257 20.18 8.65 11.56
N ILE A 258 20.20 9.92 11.98
CA ILE A 258 20.41 11.04 11.05
C ILE A 258 21.80 10.95 10.41
N GLN A 259 22.83 10.55 11.15
CA GLN A 259 24.17 10.35 10.60
C GLN A 259 24.20 9.24 9.53
N HIS A 260 23.61 8.07 9.81
CA HIS A 260 23.52 6.99 8.84
C HIS A 260 22.72 7.39 7.59
N LEU A 261 21.57 8.06 7.77
CA LEU A 261 20.77 8.56 6.65
C LEU A 261 21.54 9.60 5.82
N ALA A 262 22.32 10.47 6.46
CA ALA A 262 23.16 11.43 5.75
C ALA A 262 24.25 10.72 4.94
N GLU A 263 24.91 9.72 5.52
CA GLU A 263 25.91 8.89 4.82
C GLU A 263 25.28 8.16 3.62
N GLU A 264 24.13 7.50 3.81
CA GLU A 264 23.38 6.86 2.72
C GLU A 264 22.98 7.85 1.61
N VAL A 265 22.46 9.02 1.98
CA VAL A 265 22.11 10.07 1.00
C VAL A 265 23.34 10.53 0.22
N THR A 266 24.51 10.66 0.85
CA THR A 266 25.74 11.04 0.13
C THR A 266 26.20 9.95 -0.85
N VAL A 267 26.11 8.67 -0.46
CA VAL A 267 26.44 7.53 -1.33
C VAL A 267 25.44 7.46 -2.49
N GLN A 268 24.14 7.54 -2.22
CA GLN A 268 23.09 7.52 -3.24
C GLN A 268 23.22 8.70 -4.21
N THR A 269 23.54 9.88 -3.70
CA THR A 269 23.81 11.06 -4.52
C THR A 269 25.01 10.84 -5.45
N ALA A 270 26.08 10.20 -4.97
CA ALA A 270 27.23 9.85 -5.81
C ALA A 270 26.87 8.84 -6.91
N ILE A 271 26.05 7.83 -6.60
CA ILE A 271 25.57 6.85 -7.58
C ILE A 271 24.71 7.51 -8.65
N ILE A 272 23.75 8.35 -8.26
CA ILE A 272 22.82 9.04 -9.17
C ILE A 272 23.54 10.07 -10.05
N LYS A 273 24.51 10.81 -9.51
CA LYS A 273 25.19 11.88 -10.26
C LYS A 273 26.31 11.37 -11.16
N GLU A 274 27.04 10.33 -10.77
CA GLU A 274 28.25 9.91 -11.49
C GLU A 274 28.11 8.55 -12.17
N LYS A 275 27.77 7.49 -11.41
CA LYS A 275 27.76 6.13 -11.97
C LYS A 275 26.60 5.87 -12.91
N LEU A 276 25.36 6.06 -12.45
CA LEU A 276 24.16 5.72 -13.23
C LEU A 276 24.08 6.48 -14.57
N PRO A 277 24.39 7.80 -14.64
CA PRO A 277 24.39 8.52 -15.91
C PRO A 277 25.49 8.05 -16.86
N SER A 278 26.67 7.68 -16.32
CA SER A 278 27.77 7.18 -17.14
C SER A 278 27.45 5.82 -17.77
N GLU A 279 26.86 4.90 -17.00
CA GLU A 279 26.42 3.59 -17.47
C GLU A 279 25.25 3.70 -18.44
N LEU A 280 24.27 4.56 -18.14
CA LEU A 280 23.14 4.84 -19.02
C LEU A 280 23.62 5.41 -20.36
N ASN A 281 24.58 6.33 -20.35
CA ASN A 281 25.14 6.87 -21.59
C ASN A 281 25.91 5.80 -22.38
N ALA A 282 26.68 4.93 -21.71
CA ALA A 282 27.36 3.81 -22.35
C ALA A 282 26.35 2.83 -23.01
N LYS A 283 25.25 2.49 -22.33
CA LYS A 283 24.17 1.65 -22.88
C LYS A 283 23.43 2.34 -24.03
N LYS A 284 23.12 3.64 -23.91
CA LYS A 284 22.52 4.44 -25.00
C LYS A 284 23.43 4.53 -26.23
N ASN A 285 24.74 4.70 -26.03
CA ASN A 285 25.73 4.69 -27.10
C ASN A 285 25.78 3.32 -27.80
N ARG A 286 25.76 2.22 -27.03
CA ARG A 286 25.68 0.86 -27.59
C ARG A 286 24.38 0.63 -28.36
N MET A 287 23.25 1.08 -27.83
CA MET A 287 21.95 0.98 -28.50
C MET A 287 21.94 1.79 -29.80
N ARG A 288 22.43 3.03 -29.79
CA ARG A 288 22.58 3.84 -31.01
C ARG A 288 23.46 3.14 -32.04
N ALA A 289 24.59 2.56 -31.63
CA ALA A 289 25.45 1.79 -32.53
C ALA A 289 24.71 0.57 -33.11
N LEU A 290 23.95 -0.17 -32.31
CA LEU A 290 23.16 -1.32 -32.77
C LEU A 290 22.00 -0.91 -33.70
N SER A 291 21.35 0.23 -33.45
CA SER A 291 20.32 0.78 -34.35
C SER A 291 20.91 1.16 -35.71
N VAL A 292 22.08 1.81 -35.70
CA VAL A 292 22.83 2.13 -36.93
C VAL A 292 23.20 0.84 -37.68
N VAL A 293 23.64 -0.20 -36.98
CA VAL A 293 23.93 -1.51 -37.59
C VAL A 293 22.69 -2.17 -38.19
N LYS A 294 21.51 -2.02 -37.56
CA LYS A 294 20.23 -2.54 -38.06
C LYS A 294 19.77 -1.83 -39.35
N GLU A 295 20.06 -0.55 -39.48
CA GLU A 295 19.71 0.23 -40.69
C GLU A 295 20.58 -0.15 -41.91
N TYR A 296 21.79 -0.68 -41.69
CA TYR A 296 22.60 -1.20 -42.78
C TYR A 296 22.12 -2.58 -43.23
N SER A 297 21.71 -2.69 -44.51
CA SER A 297 21.21 -3.94 -45.09
C SER A 297 22.25 -5.07 -45.19
N TYR A 298 23.56 -4.74 -45.18
CA TYR A 298 24.67 -5.68 -45.02
C TYR A 298 25.96 -4.94 -44.63
N LEU A 299 26.58 -5.29 -43.50
CA LEU A 299 27.91 -4.80 -43.10
C LEU A 299 28.97 -5.83 -43.51
N GLY A 300 29.63 -5.62 -44.65
CA GLY A 300 30.72 -6.50 -45.10
C GLY A 300 32.00 -6.35 -44.24
N PRO A 301 32.83 -7.40 -44.15
CA PRO A 301 34.06 -7.38 -43.35
C PRO A 301 35.04 -6.27 -43.76
N ASP A 302 35.11 -5.94 -45.05
CA ASP A 302 35.97 -4.87 -45.57
C ASP A 302 35.60 -3.49 -45.03
N LYS A 303 34.32 -3.22 -44.82
CA LYS A 303 33.85 -1.92 -44.30
C LYS A 303 34.09 -1.80 -42.79
N ILE A 304 34.05 -2.93 -42.07
CA ILE A 304 34.45 -2.99 -40.65
C ILE A 304 35.95 -2.75 -40.51
N ILE A 305 36.76 -3.32 -41.41
CA ILE A 305 38.21 -3.10 -41.44
C ILE A 305 38.51 -1.63 -41.77
N GLY A 306 37.80 -1.02 -42.73
CA GLY A 306 37.91 0.42 -43.01
C GLY A 306 37.64 1.30 -41.79
N MET A 307 36.52 1.07 -41.09
CA MET A 307 36.20 1.80 -39.86
C MET A 307 37.21 1.56 -38.73
N ARG A 308 37.80 0.37 -38.63
CA ARG A 308 38.88 0.09 -37.67
C ARG A 308 40.15 0.87 -38.00
N ASN A 309 40.53 0.92 -39.26
CA ASN A 309 41.69 1.68 -39.71
C ASN A 309 41.51 3.19 -39.49
N GLU A 310 40.30 3.71 -39.70
CA GLU A 310 39.95 5.11 -39.36
C GLU A 310 40.02 5.36 -37.84
N LEU A 311 39.54 4.41 -37.02
CA LEU A 311 39.66 4.47 -35.57
C LEU A 311 41.12 4.47 -35.10
N ASP A 312 41.95 3.60 -35.68
CA ASP A 312 43.37 3.51 -35.38
C ASP A 312 44.12 4.77 -35.81
N ALA A 313 43.75 5.39 -36.93
CA ALA A 313 44.28 6.68 -37.35
C ALA A 313 43.90 7.81 -36.37
N ILE A 314 42.64 7.90 -35.96
CA ILE A 314 42.18 8.89 -34.98
C ILE A 314 42.83 8.65 -33.60
N LEU A 315 43.00 7.40 -33.18
CA LEU A 315 43.70 7.07 -31.93
C LEU A 315 45.16 7.53 -31.97
N LYS A 316 45.83 7.35 -33.12
CA LYS A 316 47.18 7.85 -33.33
C LYS A 316 47.24 9.37 -33.31
N ASP A 317 46.31 10.06 -33.97
CA ASP A 317 46.23 11.52 -33.95
C ASP A 317 45.97 12.07 -32.53
N ILE A 318 45.11 11.40 -31.75
CA ILE A 318 44.89 11.73 -30.33
C ILE A 318 46.15 11.51 -29.52
N GLN A 319 46.87 10.42 -29.75
CA GLN A 319 48.12 10.12 -29.05
C GLN A 319 49.21 11.16 -29.38
N ASP A 320 49.35 11.54 -30.65
CA ASP A 320 50.25 12.61 -31.09
C ASP A 320 49.84 13.99 -30.50
N LEU A 321 48.54 14.25 -30.36
CA LEU A 321 48.01 15.44 -29.67
C LEU A 321 48.31 15.41 -28.16
N VAL A 322 48.22 14.25 -27.52
CA VAL A 322 48.57 14.09 -26.10
C VAL A 322 50.08 14.23 -25.89
N GLU A 323 50.91 13.63 -26.74
CA GLU A 323 52.37 13.75 -26.69
C GLU A 323 52.85 15.18 -27.01
N SER A 324 52.22 15.87 -27.96
CA SER A 324 52.50 17.28 -28.24
C SER A 324 52.06 18.21 -27.09
N LYS A 325 50.99 17.85 -26.37
CA LYS A 325 50.58 18.55 -25.14
C LYS A 325 51.53 18.30 -23.97
N ILE A 326 52.10 17.10 -23.85
CA ILE A 326 53.09 16.75 -22.81
C ILE A 326 54.45 17.40 -23.09
N SER A 327 54.85 17.54 -24.36
CA SER A 327 56.12 18.15 -24.76
C SER A 327 56.11 19.69 -24.77
N LYS A 328 54.94 20.32 -24.94
CA LYS A 328 54.75 21.77 -24.77
C LYS A 328 54.41 22.12 -23.31
N ASN A 329 55.38 22.01 -22.42
CA ASN A 329 55.25 22.46 -21.02
C ASN A 329 55.72 23.91 -20.86
N ASP A 330 54.78 24.86 -20.94
CA ASP A 330 54.71 25.85 -19.86
C ASP A 330 53.88 25.18 -18.76
N ILE A 331 54.44 25.11 -17.56
CA ILE A 331 53.97 24.28 -16.44
C ILE A 331 52.49 24.54 -16.15
N ASP A 332 51.62 23.69 -16.70
CA ASP A 332 50.19 23.74 -16.44
C ASP A 332 49.97 23.24 -15.00
N LYS A 333 49.93 24.18 -14.04
CA LYS A 333 49.72 23.93 -12.61
C LYS A 333 48.48 23.07 -12.35
N MET A 334 47.58 22.95 -13.32
CA MET A 334 46.36 22.15 -13.26
C MET A 334 46.58 20.65 -13.55
N GLU A 335 47.68 20.24 -14.18
CA GLU A 335 47.97 18.83 -14.47
C GLU A 335 48.11 17.96 -13.22
N PRO A 336 48.86 18.36 -12.15
CA PRO A 336 48.86 17.63 -10.89
C PRO A 336 47.46 17.54 -10.25
N PHE A 337 46.65 18.60 -10.35
CA PHE A 337 45.28 18.59 -9.83
C PHE A 337 44.35 17.68 -10.66
N ARG A 338 44.56 17.57 -11.98
CA ARG A 338 43.84 16.62 -12.85
C ARG A 338 44.24 15.18 -12.52
N GLN A 339 45.52 14.91 -12.32
CA GLN A 339 46.00 13.60 -11.90
C GLN A 339 45.50 13.24 -10.49
N GLN A 340 45.50 14.19 -9.56
CA GLN A 340 44.93 14.00 -8.23
C GLN A 340 43.41 13.78 -8.29
N ALA A 341 42.68 14.54 -9.10
CA ALA A 341 41.25 14.34 -9.31
C ALA A 341 40.94 12.99 -9.98
N ALA A 342 41.76 12.55 -10.93
CA ALA A 342 41.64 11.23 -11.55
C ALA A 342 41.94 10.10 -10.54
N ALA A 343 42.96 10.26 -9.70
CA ALA A 343 43.29 9.32 -8.63
C ALA A 343 42.16 9.24 -7.59
N VAL A 344 41.66 10.38 -7.12
CA VAL A 344 40.51 10.45 -6.20
C VAL A 344 39.25 9.86 -6.84
N GLY A 345 39.00 10.15 -8.12
CA GLY A 345 37.90 9.55 -8.88
C GLY A 345 38.02 8.03 -9.00
N ASN A 346 39.22 7.50 -9.23
CA ASN A 346 39.48 6.06 -9.26
C ASN A 346 39.33 5.42 -7.88
N MET A 347 39.82 6.06 -6.81
CA MET A 347 39.60 5.61 -5.44
C MET A 347 38.11 5.59 -5.09
N LYS A 348 37.34 6.62 -5.47
CA LYS A 348 35.89 6.67 -5.30
C LYS A 348 35.18 5.56 -6.08
N ARG A 349 35.56 5.30 -7.34
CA ARG A 349 35.02 4.18 -8.12
C ARG A 349 35.32 2.82 -7.49
N ASN A 350 36.55 2.61 -7.04
CA ASN A 350 36.96 1.37 -6.38
C ASN A 350 36.22 1.17 -5.05
N ALA A 351 36.00 2.24 -4.29
CA ALA A 351 35.20 2.18 -3.06
C ALA A 351 33.74 1.82 -3.35
N LEU A 352 33.12 2.44 -4.36
CA LEU A 352 31.76 2.09 -4.79
C LEU A 352 31.66 0.66 -5.33
N GLU A 353 32.66 0.16 -6.07
CA GLU A 353 32.69 -1.23 -6.54
C GLU A 353 32.85 -2.22 -5.38
N ARG A 354 33.63 -1.88 -4.35
CA ARG A 354 33.71 -2.69 -3.13
C ARG A 354 32.39 -2.69 -2.37
N LEU A 355 31.73 -1.53 -2.27
CA LEU A 355 30.40 -1.43 -1.65
C LEU A 355 29.40 -2.33 -2.39
N GLU A 356 29.35 -2.24 -3.72
CA GLU A 356 28.48 -3.07 -4.56
C GLU A 356 28.75 -4.57 -4.38
N LYS A 357 30.02 -4.99 -4.30
CA LYS A 357 30.39 -6.40 -3.99
C LYS A 357 29.94 -6.83 -2.60
N VAL A 358 30.02 -5.94 -1.61
CA VAL A 358 29.57 -6.25 -0.25
C VAL A 358 28.04 -6.32 -0.21
N GLU A 359 27.35 -5.38 -0.87
CA GLU A 359 25.89 -5.39 -1.03
C GLU A 359 25.42 -6.66 -1.73
N SER A 360 26.05 -7.06 -2.85
CA SER A 360 25.70 -8.31 -3.54
C SER A 360 25.93 -9.53 -2.65
N SER A 361 27.04 -9.57 -1.90
CA SER A 361 27.30 -10.66 -0.94
C SER A 361 26.28 -10.68 0.21
N LEU A 362 25.78 -9.51 0.63
CA LEU A 362 24.75 -9.38 1.65
C LEU A 362 23.39 -9.85 1.11
N GLU A 363 23.04 -9.49 -0.11
CA GLU A 363 21.83 -10.00 -0.79
C GLU A 363 21.87 -11.52 -0.99
N GLU A 364 23.02 -12.07 -1.41
CA GLU A 364 23.23 -13.53 -1.50
C GLU A 364 23.06 -14.22 -0.13
N LEU A 365 23.65 -13.65 0.92
CA LEU A 365 23.51 -14.19 2.28
C LEU A 365 22.07 -14.08 2.80
N GLN A 366 21.36 -13.00 2.48
CA GLN A 366 19.94 -12.83 2.81
C GLN A 366 19.06 -13.83 2.07
N LEU A 367 19.31 -14.07 0.78
CA LEU A 367 18.62 -15.11 0.01
C LEU A 367 18.88 -16.48 0.59
N ARG A 368 20.14 -16.83 0.89
CA ARG A 368 20.47 -18.10 1.58
C ARG A 368 19.78 -18.21 2.93
N LEU A 369 19.66 -17.12 3.68
CA LEU A 369 18.96 -17.11 4.95
C LEU A 369 17.46 -17.34 4.77
N LYS A 370 16.81 -16.69 3.79
CA LYS A 370 15.40 -16.95 3.43
C LYS A 370 15.22 -18.40 2.98
N GLU A 371 16.08 -18.92 2.10
CA GLU A 371 16.06 -20.32 1.68
C GLU A 371 16.19 -21.28 2.87
N LYS A 372 17.11 -21.03 3.79
CA LYS A 372 17.27 -21.85 5.01
C LYS A 372 16.08 -21.72 5.95
N GLN A 373 15.46 -20.54 6.04
CA GLN A 373 14.22 -20.33 6.79
C GLN A 373 13.06 -21.10 6.16
N ASP A 374 12.90 -21.05 4.84
CA ASP A 374 11.85 -21.77 4.13
C ASP A 374 12.08 -23.28 4.17
N HIS A 375 13.33 -23.74 4.05
CA HIS A 375 13.69 -25.14 4.31
C HIS A 375 13.37 -25.54 5.76
N SER A 376 13.66 -24.67 6.74
CA SER A 376 13.33 -24.94 8.13
C SER A 376 11.82 -24.97 8.37
N ARG A 377 11.05 -24.14 7.65
CA ARG A 377 9.58 -24.10 7.69
C ARG A 377 8.99 -25.38 7.09
N ALA A 378 9.50 -25.83 5.93
CA ALA A 378 9.14 -27.11 5.33
C ALA A 378 9.51 -28.31 6.21
N LEU A 379 10.65 -28.24 6.92
CA LEU A 379 11.06 -29.26 7.90
C LEU A 379 10.20 -29.23 9.19
N LEU A 380 9.68 -28.07 9.58
CA LEU A 380 8.74 -27.92 10.70
C LEU A 380 7.37 -28.53 10.36
N GLU A 381 6.94 -28.50 9.10
CA GLU A 381 5.74 -29.23 8.65
C GLU A 381 5.91 -30.75 8.79
N THR A 382 7.16 -31.25 8.68
CA THR A 382 7.51 -32.65 9.00
C THR A 382 7.75 -32.86 10.51
N SER A 383 6.85 -32.36 11.36
CA SER A 383 6.67 -32.64 12.81
C SER A 383 7.91 -32.99 13.65
N ALA A 384 9.09 -32.47 13.35
CA ALA A 384 10.27 -32.71 14.18
C ALA A 384 10.18 -31.82 15.42
N PRO A 385 9.98 -32.38 16.64
CA PRO A 385 9.84 -31.55 17.84
C PRO A 385 11.15 -30.81 18.11
N ARG A 386 11.04 -29.53 18.48
CA ARG A 386 12.21 -28.70 18.84
C ARG A 386 13.00 -29.38 19.97
N ALA A 387 14.31 -29.16 20.08
CA ALA A 387 15.19 -29.88 21.01
C ALA A 387 14.67 -29.95 22.47
N GLU A 388 14.03 -28.87 22.97
CA GLU A 388 13.40 -28.87 24.30
C GLU A 388 12.11 -29.70 24.38
N GLU A 389 11.29 -29.68 23.34
CA GLU A 389 10.07 -30.49 23.24
C GLU A 389 10.41 -31.96 23.08
N LEU A 390 11.47 -32.29 22.34
CA LEU A 390 12.01 -33.64 22.24
C LEU A 390 12.55 -34.10 23.59
N LYS A 391 13.26 -33.25 24.35
CA LYS A 391 13.69 -33.57 25.72
C LYS A 391 12.51 -33.82 26.65
N LYS A 392 11.46 -32.99 26.59
CA LYS A 392 10.20 -33.20 27.33
C LYS A 392 9.51 -34.50 26.89
N TYR A 393 9.48 -34.81 25.60
CA TYR A 393 8.91 -36.04 25.06
C TYR A 393 9.69 -37.28 25.50
N VAL A 394 11.01 -37.28 25.42
CA VAL A 394 11.88 -38.36 25.91
C VAL A 394 11.72 -38.56 27.42
N ASN A 395 11.61 -37.48 28.19
CA ASN A 395 11.34 -37.59 29.63
C ASN A 395 9.94 -38.20 29.89
N ARG A 396 8.91 -37.81 29.14
CA ARG A 396 7.58 -38.46 29.18
C ARG A 396 7.64 -39.93 28.78
N LEU A 397 8.49 -40.28 27.82
CA LEU A 397 8.67 -41.67 27.39
C LEU A 397 9.38 -42.49 28.47
N LYS A 398 10.40 -41.91 29.12
CA LYS A 398 11.09 -42.52 30.27
C LYS A 398 10.14 -42.73 31.44
N THR A 399 9.32 -41.74 31.79
CA THR A 399 8.32 -41.90 32.87
C THR A 399 7.29 -42.97 32.51
N LYS A 400 6.77 -42.98 31.27
CA LYS A 400 5.89 -44.06 30.77
C LYS A 400 6.57 -45.43 30.82
N SER A 401 7.85 -45.53 30.46
CA SER A 401 8.62 -46.79 30.53
C SER A 401 8.80 -47.26 31.97
N THR A 402 9.08 -46.35 32.91
CA THR A 402 9.16 -46.70 34.34
C THR A 402 7.82 -47.14 34.90
N LEU A 403 6.71 -46.50 34.50
CA LEU A 403 5.36 -46.90 34.89
C LEU A 403 5.02 -48.27 34.31
N TYR A 404 5.31 -48.51 33.02
CA TYR A 404 5.13 -49.82 32.40
C TYR A 404 5.91 -50.92 33.14
N LYS A 405 7.17 -50.68 33.49
CA LYS A 405 7.98 -51.63 34.26
C LYS A 405 7.40 -51.88 35.66
N ARG A 406 6.91 -50.83 36.33
CA ARG A 406 6.24 -50.95 37.63
C ARG A 406 4.96 -51.77 37.55
N CYS A 407 4.06 -51.45 36.63
CA CYS A 407 2.83 -52.21 36.42
C CYS A 407 3.12 -53.67 36.02
N LYS A 408 4.15 -53.91 35.20
CA LYS A 408 4.60 -55.27 34.86
C LYS A 408 5.11 -56.03 36.09
N ALA A 409 5.85 -55.37 36.97
CA ALA A 409 6.32 -55.96 38.22
C ALA A 409 5.16 -56.26 39.19
N GLU A 410 4.19 -55.36 39.29
CA GLU A 410 2.97 -55.54 40.10
C GLU A 410 2.10 -56.70 39.59
N ILE A 411 1.94 -56.82 38.28
CA ILE A 411 1.29 -58.00 37.68
C ILE A 411 2.07 -59.28 38.00
N ALA A 412 3.41 -59.24 37.98
CA ALA A 412 4.24 -60.39 38.33
C ALA A 412 4.11 -60.74 39.82
N SER A 413 4.07 -59.76 40.72
CA SER A 413 3.87 -60.00 42.16
C SER A 413 2.48 -60.56 42.45
N LEU A 414 1.43 -60.02 41.84
CA LEU A 414 0.06 -60.57 41.97
C LEU A 414 -0.04 -62.00 41.44
N LYS A 415 0.65 -62.33 40.34
CA LYS A 415 0.73 -63.72 39.85
C LYS A 415 1.47 -64.63 40.82
N ALA A 416 2.57 -64.16 41.42
CA ALA A 416 3.30 -64.92 42.42
C ALA A 416 2.46 -65.14 43.68
N GLU A 417 1.77 -64.10 44.16
CA GLU A 417 0.84 -64.17 45.29
C GLU A 417 -0.33 -65.10 45.00
N GLY A 418 -0.92 -65.05 43.80
CA GLY A 418 -1.92 -66.02 43.36
C GLY A 418 -1.41 -67.47 43.39
N GLY A 419 -0.14 -67.69 43.02
CA GLY A 419 0.51 -68.99 43.12
C GLY A 419 0.72 -69.44 44.58
N VAL A 420 1.13 -68.53 45.47
CA VAL A 420 1.24 -68.80 46.91
C VAL A 420 -0.13 -69.10 47.51
N LEU A 421 -1.14 -68.30 47.19
CA LEU A 421 -2.53 -68.51 47.61
C LEU A 421 -3.05 -69.88 47.17
N HIS A 422 -2.82 -70.25 45.92
CA HIS A 422 -3.19 -71.58 45.41
C HIS A 422 -2.48 -72.70 46.20
N ARG A 423 -1.19 -72.53 46.51
CA ARG A 423 -0.45 -73.49 47.35
C ARG A 423 -0.98 -73.52 48.78
N THR A 424 -1.32 -72.38 49.38
CA THR A 424 -1.92 -72.33 50.72
C THR A 424 -3.30 -72.95 50.76
N VAL A 425 -4.12 -72.78 49.71
CA VAL A 425 -5.42 -73.46 49.59
C VAL A 425 -5.20 -74.97 49.53
N ALA A 426 -4.27 -75.46 48.71
CA ALA A 426 -3.94 -76.88 48.67
C ALA A 426 -3.42 -77.44 50.01
N ILE A 427 -2.61 -76.65 50.74
CA ILE A 427 -2.16 -77.03 52.09
C ILE A 427 -3.33 -77.05 53.06
N LEU A 428 -4.22 -76.06 53.02
CA LEU A 428 -5.40 -75.99 53.89
C LEU A 428 -6.40 -77.10 53.56
N GLU A 429 -6.63 -77.44 52.30
CA GLU A 429 -7.43 -78.60 51.90
C GLU A 429 -6.81 -79.91 52.43
N GLY A 430 -5.47 -80.04 52.35
CA GLY A 430 -4.74 -81.16 52.96
C GLY A 430 -4.80 -81.18 54.49
N GLN A 431 -4.75 -80.02 55.13
CA GLN A 431 -4.87 -79.88 56.59
C GLN A 431 -6.30 -80.09 57.06
N ILE A 432 -7.32 -79.68 56.30
CA ILE A 432 -8.73 -79.98 56.57
C ILE A 432 -8.95 -81.49 56.47
N ALA A 433 -8.36 -82.16 55.48
CA ALA A 433 -8.35 -83.62 55.39
C ALA A 433 -7.65 -84.29 56.60
N GLN A 434 -6.65 -83.64 57.21
CA GLN A 434 -5.95 -84.14 58.41
C GLN A 434 -6.63 -83.75 59.73
N SER A 435 -7.28 -82.59 59.83
CA SER A 435 -7.82 -82.04 61.07
C SER A 435 -9.19 -82.61 61.46
N TYR A 436 -9.90 -83.26 60.52
CA TYR A 436 -11.12 -84.02 60.84
C TYR A 436 -10.84 -85.46 61.32
N GLN A 437 -9.61 -85.78 61.75
CA GLN A 437 -9.27 -87.07 62.38
C GLN A 437 -8.85 -86.99 63.86
N ALA A 438 -9.03 -85.86 64.54
CA ALA A 438 -8.77 -85.79 65.97
C ALA A 438 -9.88 -85.03 66.72
N ASP A 439 -10.94 -85.76 67.07
CA ASP A 439 -11.81 -85.41 68.21
C ASP A 439 -10.92 -85.29 69.45
N ILE A 440 -10.68 -84.07 69.92
CA ILE A 440 -10.00 -83.78 71.18
C ILE A 440 -10.95 -84.17 72.32
N VAL A 441 -10.91 -85.44 72.70
CA VAL A 441 -11.55 -85.94 73.92
C VAL A 441 -10.72 -85.47 75.11
N SER A 442 -11.09 -84.34 75.71
CA SER A 442 -10.74 -84.05 77.10
C SER A 442 -11.82 -84.60 78.02
N LYS A 443 -11.73 -85.88 78.39
CA LYS A 443 -12.48 -86.46 79.52
C LYS A 443 -11.53 -86.65 80.69
N VAL A 444 -11.36 -85.61 81.50
CA VAL A 444 -10.90 -85.78 82.88
C VAL A 444 -12.09 -86.37 83.65
N VAL A 445 -11.99 -87.66 84.02
CA VAL A 445 -12.99 -88.34 84.85
C VAL A 445 -12.71 -87.99 86.31
N ILE A 446 -13.68 -87.39 87.00
CA ILE A 446 -13.66 -87.16 88.44
C ILE A 446 -14.28 -88.41 89.10
N PRO A 447 -13.55 -89.18 89.93
CA PRO A 447 -14.14 -90.31 90.67
C PRO A 447 -15.01 -89.81 91.85
N GLU A 448 -16.18 -90.42 92.05
CA GLU A 448 -17.20 -90.01 93.05
C GLU A 448 -16.83 -90.30 94.53
N ASN A 449 -15.64 -90.82 94.84
CA ASN A 449 -15.19 -91.04 96.22
C ASN A 449 -14.14 -89.98 96.63
N TYR A 450 -14.63 -88.91 97.22
CA TYR A 450 -13.83 -87.77 97.70
C TYR A 450 -13.11 -88.12 99.01
N THR A 451 -11.82 -88.47 98.91
CA THR A 451 -10.90 -88.57 100.06
C THR A 451 -9.86 -87.43 99.99
N LEU A 452 -9.36 -86.98 101.14
CA LEU A 452 -8.44 -85.84 101.27
C LEU A 452 -7.18 -85.99 100.38
N ASP A 453 -6.75 -87.22 100.11
CA ASP A 453 -5.55 -87.55 99.31
C ASP A 453 -5.81 -87.51 97.79
N ASN A 454 -7.04 -87.82 97.36
CA ASN A 454 -7.47 -87.73 95.95
C ASN A 454 -7.74 -86.27 95.53
N ALA A 455 -8.11 -85.39 96.46
CA ALA A 455 -8.30 -83.97 96.18
C ALA A 455 -6.98 -83.26 95.85
N LEU A 456 -5.87 -83.62 96.51
CA LEU A 456 -4.56 -83.02 96.24
C LEU A 456 -3.99 -83.44 94.89
N THR A 457 -4.15 -84.71 94.51
CA THR A 457 -3.67 -85.23 93.22
C THR A 457 -4.48 -84.70 92.04
N THR A 458 -5.81 -84.63 92.15
CA THR A 458 -6.68 -84.01 91.13
C THR A 458 -6.46 -82.50 91.02
N ASN A 459 -6.27 -81.80 92.15
CA ASN A 459 -5.95 -80.37 92.15
C ASN A 459 -4.54 -80.08 91.60
N SER A 460 -3.58 -80.98 91.82
CA SER A 460 -2.24 -80.92 91.20
C SER A 460 -2.33 -81.16 89.69
N GLN A 461 -3.12 -82.13 89.23
CA GLN A 461 -3.36 -82.37 87.80
C GLN A 461 -4.08 -81.21 87.10
N LEU A 462 -5.08 -80.61 87.76
CA LEU A 462 -5.74 -79.38 87.30
C LEU A 462 -4.79 -78.18 87.30
N SER A 463 -3.95 -78.05 88.33
CA SER A 463 -2.96 -76.97 88.39
C SER A 463 -1.91 -77.12 87.28
N HIS A 464 -1.47 -78.35 86.99
CA HIS A 464 -0.57 -78.65 85.89
C HIS A 464 -1.22 -78.41 84.52
N SER A 465 -2.49 -78.75 84.32
CA SER A 465 -3.19 -78.46 83.06
C SER A 465 -3.46 -76.97 82.87
N ILE A 466 -3.81 -76.24 83.95
CA ILE A 466 -3.95 -74.78 83.93
C ILE A 466 -2.60 -74.10 83.66
N LEU A 467 -1.50 -74.60 84.24
CA LEU A 467 -0.15 -74.11 83.95
C LEU A 467 0.25 -74.38 82.51
N ALA A 468 -0.02 -75.57 81.98
CA ALA A 468 0.24 -75.92 80.58
C ALA A 468 -0.57 -75.04 79.61
N LEU A 469 -1.84 -74.76 79.93
CA LEU A 469 -2.66 -73.82 79.16
C LEU A 469 -2.12 -72.39 79.25
N ARG A 470 -1.67 -71.94 80.42
CA ARG A 470 -1.03 -70.62 80.59
C ARG A 470 0.28 -70.50 79.81
N THR A 471 1.12 -71.53 79.80
CA THR A 471 2.37 -71.53 79.02
C THR A 471 2.08 -71.51 77.51
N ASN A 472 1.01 -72.17 77.07
CA ASN A 472 0.58 -72.16 75.67
C ASN A 472 -0.09 -70.84 75.24
N LEU A 473 -0.76 -70.14 76.17
CA LEU A 473 -1.39 -68.83 75.91
C LEU A 473 -0.40 -67.65 75.90
N SER A 474 0.69 -67.73 76.66
CA SER A 474 1.73 -66.68 76.72
C SER A 474 2.34 -66.28 75.35
N PRO A 475 2.72 -67.21 74.45
CA PRO A 475 3.20 -66.85 73.11
C PRO A 475 2.10 -66.22 72.26
N ILE A 476 0.86 -66.75 72.29
CA ILE A 476 -0.27 -66.19 71.54
C ILE A 476 -0.55 -64.73 71.97
N ILE A 477 -0.47 -64.43 73.26
CA ILE A 477 -0.63 -63.06 73.79
C ILE A 477 0.50 -62.14 73.31
N ARG A 478 1.75 -62.64 73.23
CA ARG A 478 2.89 -61.88 72.69
C ARG A 478 2.69 -61.58 71.20
N ASP A 479 2.29 -62.57 70.42
CA ASP A 479 2.04 -62.41 68.98
C ASP A 479 0.89 -61.42 68.71
N ILE A 480 -0.19 -61.49 69.48
CA ILE A 480 -1.30 -60.51 69.41
C ILE A 480 -0.80 -59.10 69.73
N LYS A 481 0.12 -58.93 70.69
CA LYS A 481 0.66 -57.62 71.05
C LYS A 481 1.53 -57.04 69.93
N VAL A 482 2.37 -57.87 69.30
CA VAL A 482 3.18 -57.47 68.14
C VAL A 482 2.30 -57.12 66.96
N LEU A 483 1.28 -57.93 66.65
CA LEU A 483 0.31 -57.67 65.58
C LEU A 483 -0.48 -56.37 65.80
N ARG A 484 -0.85 -56.05 67.04
CA ARG A 484 -1.50 -54.76 67.35
C ARG A 484 -0.55 -53.58 67.12
N GLN A 485 0.74 -53.76 67.38
CA GLN A 485 1.73 -52.71 67.17
C GLN A 485 2.00 -52.49 65.68
N THR A 486 2.18 -53.57 64.89
CA THR A 486 2.33 -53.46 63.44
C THR A 486 1.08 -52.88 62.78
N ALA A 487 -0.12 -53.25 63.23
CA ALA A 487 -1.38 -52.67 62.74
C ALA A 487 -1.44 -51.14 62.96
N ARG A 488 -1.00 -50.65 64.13
CA ARG A 488 -0.92 -49.19 64.41
C ARG A 488 0.09 -48.49 63.52
N GLU A 489 1.28 -49.07 63.34
CA GLU A 489 2.31 -48.51 62.45
C GLU A 489 1.83 -48.46 60.99
N THR A 490 1.10 -49.48 60.53
CA THR A 490 0.51 -49.48 59.19
C THR A 490 -0.61 -48.44 59.04
N ASP A 491 -1.44 -48.26 60.07
CA ASP A 491 -2.50 -47.25 60.04
C ASP A 491 -1.92 -45.82 60.01
N GLU A 492 -0.87 -45.54 60.79
CA GLU A 492 -0.18 -44.25 60.72
C GLU A 492 0.45 -43.99 59.34
N ARG A 493 1.07 -45.02 58.73
CA ARG A 493 1.61 -44.90 57.37
C ARG A 493 0.50 -44.66 56.35
N TYR A 494 -0.62 -45.35 56.49
CA TYR A 494 -1.79 -45.18 55.62
C TYR A 494 -2.37 -43.76 55.76
N GLN A 495 -2.55 -43.25 56.98
CA GLN A 495 -3.04 -41.89 57.21
C GLN A 495 -2.08 -40.83 56.65
N LYS A 496 -0.76 -40.99 56.80
CA LYS A 496 0.23 -40.10 56.19
C LYS A 496 0.18 -40.14 54.66
N ALA A 497 0.10 -41.33 54.08
CA ALA A 497 -0.03 -41.51 52.63
C ALA A 497 -1.34 -40.90 52.11
N SER A 498 -2.47 -41.12 52.80
CA SER A 498 -3.78 -40.56 52.46
C SER A 498 -3.78 -39.03 52.48
N LYS A 499 -3.21 -38.41 53.53
CA LYS A 499 -3.06 -36.95 53.59
C LYS A 499 -2.23 -36.41 52.42
N SER A 500 -1.10 -37.05 52.12
CA SER A 500 -0.26 -36.64 50.97
C SER A 500 -0.98 -36.81 49.63
N HIS A 501 -1.73 -37.90 49.45
CA HIS A 501 -2.53 -38.13 48.26
C HIS A 501 -3.60 -37.05 48.08
N ASN A 502 -4.34 -36.73 49.15
CA ASN A 502 -5.37 -35.69 49.12
C ASN A 502 -4.78 -34.30 48.79
N THR A 503 -3.57 -33.97 49.28
CA THR A 503 -2.89 -32.72 48.91
C THR A 503 -2.48 -32.69 47.42
N VAL A 504 -1.99 -33.80 46.88
CA VAL A 504 -1.65 -33.88 45.45
C VAL A 504 -2.93 -33.85 44.60
N GLU A 505 -3.98 -34.55 45.01
CA GLU A 505 -5.26 -34.58 44.31
C GLU A 505 -5.90 -33.19 44.25
N THR A 506 -5.90 -32.44 45.34
CA THR A 506 -6.42 -31.06 45.37
C THR A 506 -5.61 -30.12 44.48
N THR A 507 -4.27 -30.18 44.51
CA THR A 507 -3.43 -29.39 43.59
C THR A 507 -3.66 -29.76 42.12
N MET A 508 -3.78 -31.05 41.81
CA MET A 508 -4.10 -31.51 40.45
C MET A 508 -5.51 -31.08 40.01
N LYS A 509 -6.52 -31.14 40.89
CA LYS A 509 -7.86 -30.65 40.60
C LYS A 509 -7.87 -29.15 40.31
N ASN A 510 -7.13 -28.36 41.08
CA ASN A 510 -7.00 -26.91 40.84
C ASN A 510 -6.33 -26.62 39.50
N THR A 511 -5.19 -27.24 39.20
CA THR A 511 -4.51 -27.06 37.90
C THR A 511 -5.37 -27.54 36.72
N THR A 512 -6.14 -28.61 36.89
CA THR A 512 -7.08 -29.11 35.86
C THR A 512 -8.23 -28.12 35.65
N SER A 513 -8.78 -27.55 36.73
CA SER A 513 -9.78 -26.48 36.70
C SER A 513 -9.26 -25.26 35.93
N ASP A 514 -8.04 -24.81 36.23
CA ASP A 514 -7.42 -23.64 35.58
C ASP A 514 -7.15 -23.89 34.09
N LEU A 515 -6.69 -25.09 33.74
CA LEU A 515 -6.49 -25.46 32.33
C LEU A 515 -7.83 -25.58 31.58
N LEU A 516 -8.89 -26.08 32.22
CA LEU A 516 -10.22 -26.15 31.63
C LEU A 516 -10.81 -24.76 31.40
N SER A 517 -10.67 -23.83 32.34
CA SER A 517 -11.15 -22.45 32.19
C SER A 517 -10.37 -21.72 31.09
N GLU A 518 -9.06 -21.91 31.01
CA GLU A 518 -8.23 -21.33 29.95
C GLU A 518 -8.55 -21.92 28.57
N THR A 519 -8.76 -23.25 28.49
CA THR A 519 -9.17 -23.91 27.24
C THR A 519 -10.55 -23.42 26.79
N LYS A 520 -11.48 -23.20 27.73
CA LYS A 520 -12.79 -22.62 27.42
C LYS A 520 -12.66 -21.19 26.91
N ARG A 521 -11.86 -20.35 27.59
CA ARG A 521 -11.57 -18.97 27.15
C ARG A 521 -10.97 -18.91 25.75
N LEU A 522 -10.02 -19.79 25.45
CA LEU A 522 -9.42 -19.89 24.11
C LEU A 522 -10.42 -20.36 23.06
N LYS A 523 -11.30 -21.30 23.41
CA LYS A 523 -12.36 -21.78 22.51
C LYS A 523 -13.39 -20.70 22.22
N ASP A 524 -13.79 -19.93 23.23
CA ASP A 524 -14.71 -18.81 23.08
C ASP A 524 -14.07 -17.69 22.23
N LYS A 525 -12.78 -17.41 22.44
CA LYS A 525 -12.03 -16.47 21.60
C LYS A 525 -11.94 -16.94 20.14
N LEU A 526 -11.66 -18.24 19.92
CA LEU A 526 -11.61 -18.80 18.57
C LEU A 526 -12.98 -18.72 17.89
N LEU A 527 -14.07 -18.97 18.62
CA LEU A 527 -15.43 -18.80 18.10
C LEU A 527 -15.69 -17.34 17.69
N GLN A 528 -15.34 -16.38 18.55
CA GLN A 528 -15.45 -14.96 18.24
C GLN A 528 -14.62 -14.59 17.00
N ASP A 529 -13.35 -14.99 16.95
CA ASP A 529 -12.46 -14.73 15.82
C ASP A 529 -13.00 -15.35 14.52
N THR A 530 -13.64 -16.53 14.58
CA THR A 530 -14.27 -17.15 13.41
C THR A 530 -15.53 -16.42 12.95
N GLU A 531 -16.29 -15.84 13.87
CA GLU A 531 -17.47 -15.05 13.56
C GLU A 531 -17.08 -13.71 12.95
N ASP A 532 -16.09 -13.03 13.52
CA ASP A 532 -15.50 -11.80 12.99
C ASP A 532 -14.92 -12.05 11.58
N LYS A 533 -14.22 -13.17 11.37
CA LYS A 533 -13.71 -13.57 10.05
C LYS A 533 -14.85 -13.72 9.03
N LYS A 534 -15.95 -14.39 9.39
CA LYS A 534 -17.11 -14.54 8.49
C LYS A 534 -17.73 -13.18 8.15
N GLN A 535 -17.87 -12.28 9.14
CA GLN A 535 -18.38 -10.93 8.90
C GLN A 535 -17.47 -10.14 7.94
N PHE A 536 -16.15 -10.26 8.07
CA PHE A 536 -15.21 -9.63 7.13
C PHE A 536 -15.30 -10.24 5.72
N GLU A 537 -15.41 -11.56 5.61
CA GLU A 537 -15.59 -12.25 4.31
C GLU A 537 -16.88 -11.79 3.60
N GLU A 538 -18.00 -11.67 4.34
CA GLU A 538 -19.25 -11.14 3.81
C GLU A 538 -19.13 -9.67 3.38
N SER A 539 -18.42 -8.84 4.14
CA SER A 539 -18.17 -7.44 3.77
C SER A 539 -17.32 -7.33 2.51
N ILE A 540 -16.29 -8.15 2.37
CA ILE A 540 -15.45 -8.21 1.16
C ILE A 540 -16.26 -8.68 -0.05
N ALA A 541 -17.13 -9.68 0.12
CA ALA A 541 -18.01 -10.13 -0.95
C ALA A 541 -18.96 -9.02 -1.43
N LYS A 542 -19.55 -8.27 -0.49
CA LYS A 542 -20.37 -7.09 -0.81
C LYS A 542 -19.58 -6.04 -1.60
N MET A 543 -18.35 -5.72 -1.17
CA MET A 543 -17.48 -4.76 -1.87
C MET A 543 -17.13 -5.23 -3.30
N LYS A 544 -16.79 -6.51 -3.48
CA LYS A 544 -16.50 -7.07 -4.81
C LYS A 544 -17.70 -6.98 -5.75
N ILE A 545 -18.91 -7.29 -5.27
CA ILE A 545 -20.14 -7.16 -6.05
C ILE A 545 -20.35 -5.69 -6.46
N THR A 546 -20.08 -4.73 -5.57
CA THR A 546 -20.19 -3.30 -5.92
C THR A 546 -19.15 -2.86 -6.94
N GLU A 547 -17.92 -3.36 -6.85
CA GLU A 547 -16.84 -3.05 -7.80
C GLU A 547 -17.15 -3.62 -9.20
N GLU A 548 -17.65 -4.86 -9.27
CA GLU A 548 -18.03 -5.49 -10.53
C GLU A 548 -19.21 -4.77 -11.21
N LYS A 549 -20.16 -4.27 -10.42
CA LYS A 549 -21.24 -3.39 -10.91
C LYS A 549 -20.70 -2.07 -11.47
N LEU A 550 -19.77 -1.42 -10.78
CA LEU A 550 -19.11 -0.21 -11.28
C LEU A 550 -18.30 -0.47 -12.56
N ARG A 551 -17.60 -1.60 -12.63
CA ARG A 551 -16.78 -1.99 -13.78
C ARG A 551 -17.62 -2.34 -15.02
N SER A 552 -18.77 -2.98 -14.82
CA SER A 552 -19.74 -3.24 -15.90
C SER A 552 -20.41 -1.95 -16.38
N GLU A 553 -20.73 -1.00 -15.49
CA GLU A 553 -21.26 0.32 -15.85
C GLU A 553 -20.24 1.17 -16.63
N ALA A 554 -18.96 1.11 -16.26
CA ALA A 554 -17.86 1.77 -16.98
C ALA A 554 -17.66 1.20 -18.40
N LYS A 555 -17.91 -0.10 -18.60
CA LYS A 555 -17.85 -0.75 -19.92
C LYS A 555 -19.04 -0.38 -20.81
N ILE A 556 -20.22 -0.17 -20.24
CA ILE A 556 -21.43 0.20 -20.98
C ILE A 556 -21.45 1.70 -21.33
N SER A 557 -20.80 2.55 -20.54
CA SER A 557 -20.83 4.02 -20.67
C SER A 557 -19.68 4.63 -21.49
N SER A 558 -19.19 3.95 -22.54
CA SER A 558 -18.08 4.40 -23.40
C SER A 558 -18.38 5.63 -24.28
N GLY A 559 -19.03 6.65 -23.73
CA GLY A 559 -19.30 7.93 -24.39
C GLY A 559 -19.67 9.11 -23.47
N SER A 560 -19.86 8.93 -22.15
CA SER A 560 -20.11 10.06 -21.24
C SER A 560 -19.59 9.79 -19.83
N PHE A 561 -18.58 10.54 -19.41
CA PHE A 561 -17.95 10.44 -18.09
C PHE A 561 -18.90 10.85 -16.94
N ASN A 562 -20.06 11.44 -17.25
CA ASN A 562 -21.02 11.98 -16.27
C ASN A 562 -22.17 11.02 -15.90
N SER A 563 -22.31 9.85 -16.54
CA SER A 563 -23.37 8.87 -16.23
C SER A 563 -22.92 7.73 -15.32
N VAL A 564 -21.61 7.54 -15.14
CA VAL A 564 -21.07 6.46 -14.29
C VAL A 564 -21.44 6.73 -12.83
N GLY A 565 -22.23 5.84 -12.22
CA GLY A 565 -22.62 5.92 -10.82
C GLY A 565 -23.91 6.71 -10.52
N GLN A 566 -24.61 7.26 -11.52
CA GLN A 566 -25.94 7.84 -11.27
C GLN A 566 -26.96 6.79 -10.86
N THR A 567 -26.89 5.60 -11.45
CA THR A 567 -27.78 4.47 -11.17
C THR A 567 -27.57 3.96 -9.74
N LEU A 568 -26.30 3.74 -9.35
CA LEU A 568 -25.93 3.33 -7.98
C LEU A 568 -26.31 4.41 -6.95
N LYS A 569 -26.11 5.69 -7.28
CA LYS A 569 -26.49 6.81 -6.40
C LYS A 569 -28.00 6.92 -6.20
N GLN A 570 -28.81 6.61 -7.23
CA GLN A 570 -30.27 6.58 -7.11
C GLN A 570 -30.74 5.37 -6.28
N GLU A 571 -30.10 4.21 -6.44
CA GLU A 571 -30.42 3.01 -5.68
C GLU A 571 -30.08 3.19 -4.18
N LEU A 572 -28.87 3.70 -3.88
CA LEU A 572 -28.46 4.06 -2.51
C LEU A 572 -29.40 5.07 -1.87
N ARG A 573 -29.88 6.08 -2.62
CA ARG A 573 -30.88 7.03 -2.13
C ARG A 573 -32.22 6.35 -1.79
N LYS A 574 -32.67 5.39 -2.61
CA LYS A 574 -33.88 4.61 -2.31
C LYS A 574 -33.71 3.77 -1.05
N THR A 575 -32.55 3.12 -0.90
CA THR A 575 -32.23 2.31 0.30
C THR A 575 -32.14 3.17 1.57
N ILE A 576 -31.52 4.36 1.49
CA ILE A 576 -31.48 5.31 2.62
C ILE A 576 -32.90 5.70 3.04
N VAL A 577 -33.79 6.01 2.09
CA VAL A 577 -35.17 6.37 2.40
C VAL A 577 -35.95 5.21 3.03
N SER A 578 -35.71 3.95 2.60
CA SER A 578 -36.33 2.80 3.23
C SER A 578 -35.80 2.55 4.65
N GLU A 579 -34.50 2.71 4.88
CA GLU A 579 -33.89 2.56 6.21
C GLU A 579 -34.28 3.68 7.18
N GLU A 580 -34.44 4.91 6.70
CA GLU A 580 -35.00 6.00 7.53
C GLU A 580 -36.44 5.69 7.98
N LYS A 581 -37.22 4.98 7.15
CA LYS A 581 -38.57 4.55 7.49
C LYS A 581 -38.56 3.42 8.53
N THR A 582 -37.67 2.44 8.42
CA THR A 582 -37.52 1.37 9.42
C THR A 582 -37.04 1.94 10.76
N LEU A 583 -36.08 2.88 10.74
CA LEU A 583 -35.56 3.55 11.93
C LEU A 583 -36.63 4.36 12.66
N LYS A 584 -37.49 5.07 11.91
CA LYS A 584 -38.67 5.75 12.47
C LYS A 584 -39.64 4.78 13.14
N ASN A 585 -39.84 3.58 12.58
CA ASN A 585 -40.71 2.57 13.18
C ASN A 585 -40.09 1.95 14.44
N LEU A 586 -38.80 1.61 14.41
CA LEU A 586 -38.09 1.06 15.57
C LEU A 586 -38.01 2.06 16.73
N ASN A 587 -37.83 3.36 16.45
CA ASN A 587 -37.89 4.38 17.51
C ASN A 587 -39.28 4.47 18.15
N LYS A 588 -40.36 4.31 17.36
CA LYS A 588 -41.71 4.24 17.93
C LYS A 588 -41.90 3.01 18.82
N GLU A 589 -41.35 1.85 18.43
CA GLU A 589 -41.41 0.65 19.27
C GLU A 589 -40.55 0.77 20.52
N ARG A 590 -39.35 1.37 20.42
CA ARG A 590 -38.50 1.65 21.56
C ARG A 590 -39.19 2.55 22.59
N GLU A 591 -39.90 3.58 22.13
CA GLU A 591 -40.64 4.46 23.03
C GLU A 591 -41.77 3.71 23.75
N LYS A 592 -42.52 2.86 23.03
CA LYS A 592 -43.53 1.98 23.64
C LYS A 592 -42.93 1.02 24.68
N ILE A 593 -41.78 0.41 24.37
CA ILE A 593 -41.09 -0.49 25.32
C ILE A 593 -40.65 0.31 26.56
N ARG A 594 -40.13 1.53 26.39
CA ARG A 594 -39.74 2.38 27.51
C ARG A 594 -40.92 2.72 28.41
N GLU A 595 -42.07 3.07 27.82
CA GLU A 595 -43.32 3.29 28.56
C GLU A 595 -43.73 2.04 29.34
N HIS A 596 -43.66 0.85 28.72
CA HIS A 596 -43.95 -0.41 29.40
C HIS A 596 -42.93 -0.74 30.51
N THR A 597 -41.64 -0.49 30.32
CA THR A 597 -40.62 -0.71 31.36
C THR A 597 -40.89 0.15 32.59
N ILE A 598 -41.24 1.42 32.42
CA ILE A 598 -41.60 2.31 33.53
C ILE A 598 -42.84 1.79 34.27
N GLN A 599 -43.83 1.27 33.54
CA GLN A 599 -45.01 0.64 34.15
C GLN A 599 -44.65 -0.62 34.95
N TYR A 600 -43.82 -1.50 34.39
CA TYR A 600 -43.40 -2.74 35.06
C TYR A 600 -42.50 -2.48 36.28
N GLU A 601 -41.65 -1.47 36.22
CA GLU A 601 -40.79 -1.07 37.35
C GLU A 601 -41.64 -0.51 38.50
N SER A 602 -42.64 0.32 38.19
CA SER A 602 -43.64 0.78 39.17
C SER A 602 -44.44 -0.39 39.78
N GLN A 603 -44.89 -1.33 38.96
CA GLN A 603 -45.56 -2.55 39.45
C GLN A 603 -44.64 -3.39 40.35
N THR A 604 -43.37 -3.55 40.00
CA THR A 604 -42.39 -4.30 40.78
C THR A 604 -42.13 -3.63 42.13
N GLN A 605 -42.04 -2.29 42.17
CA GLN A 605 -41.95 -1.55 43.43
C GLN A 605 -43.20 -1.72 44.30
N GLN A 606 -44.39 -1.70 43.70
CA GLN A 606 -45.64 -1.97 44.43
C GLN A 606 -45.64 -3.39 45.02
N TRP A 607 -45.21 -4.40 44.26
CA TRP A 607 -45.08 -5.77 44.75
C TRP A 607 -44.05 -5.91 45.86
N ASN A 608 -42.89 -5.26 45.75
CA ASN A 608 -41.87 -5.26 46.80
C ASN A 608 -42.39 -4.60 48.08
N ASN A 609 -43.11 -3.48 47.97
CA ASN A 609 -43.75 -2.84 49.11
C ASN A 609 -44.79 -3.76 49.79
N ILE A 610 -45.59 -4.49 49.00
CA ILE A 610 -46.52 -5.49 49.52
C ILE A 610 -45.77 -6.61 50.24
N ILE A 611 -44.70 -7.13 49.66
CA ILE A 611 -43.86 -8.16 50.29
C ILE A 611 -43.32 -7.64 51.62
N SER A 612 -42.75 -6.43 51.67
CA SER A 612 -42.25 -5.84 52.93
C SER A 612 -43.34 -5.68 53.98
N ILE A 613 -44.56 -5.28 53.58
CA ILE A 613 -45.72 -5.22 54.51
C ILE A 613 -46.05 -6.62 55.05
N PHE A 614 -46.05 -7.64 54.19
CA PHE A 614 -46.28 -9.02 54.64
C PHE A 614 -45.15 -9.54 55.52
N SER A 615 -43.88 -9.24 55.22
CA SER A 615 -42.73 -9.57 56.06
C SER A 615 -42.86 -8.92 57.43
N CYS A 616 -43.21 -7.63 57.50
CA CYS A 616 -43.49 -6.95 58.76
C CYS A 616 -44.68 -7.60 59.49
N LYS A 617 -45.77 -7.95 58.81
CA LYS A 617 -46.91 -8.65 59.44
C LYS A 617 -46.51 -10.01 60.01
N ILE A 618 -45.68 -10.77 59.29
CA ILE A 618 -45.16 -12.06 59.76
C ILE A 618 -44.28 -11.83 60.99
N GLN A 619 -43.37 -10.85 60.94
CA GLN A 619 -42.51 -10.51 62.06
C GLN A 619 -43.32 -10.06 63.29
N CYS A 620 -44.29 -9.16 63.12
CA CYS A 620 -45.21 -8.76 64.20
C CYS A 620 -46.01 -9.96 64.75
N ALA A 621 -46.38 -10.92 63.90
CA ALA A 621 -47.08 -12.13 64.33
C ALA A 621 -46.16 -13.10 65.08
N GLU A 622 -44.89 -13.21 64.69
CA GLU A 622 -43.86 -13.97 65.41
C GLU A 622 -43.51 -13.32 66.75
N GLU A 623 -43.37 -12.00 66.79
CA GLU A 623 -43.20 -11.24 68.02
C GLU A 623 -44.42 -11.39 68.94
N SER A 624 -45.65 -11.38 68.40
CA SER A 624 -46.86 -11.68 69.20
C SER A 624 -46.88 -13.11 69.74
N LYS A 625 -46.34 -14.08 68.99
CA LYS A 625 -46.19 -15.48 69.43
C LYS A 625 -45.08 -15.65 70.47
N GLN A 626 -44.09 -14.76 70.50
CA GLN A 626 -43.06 -14.75 71.54
C GLN A 626 -43.57 -14.08 72.83
N THR A 627 -44.44 -13.06 72.72
CA THR A 627 -45.06 -12.43 73.90
C THR A 627 -46.19 -13.26 74.51
N ASP A 628 -46.94 -14.02 73.70
CA ASP A 628 -47.93 -14.97 74.19
C ASP A 628 -47.29 -16.37 74.34
N GLY A 629 -46.86 -16.68 75.56
CA GLY A 629 -46.23 -17.96 75.91
C GLY A 629 -47.00 -19.18 75.37
N ILE A 630 -46.27 -20.06 74.67
CA ILE A 630 -46.83 -21.27 74.06
C ILE A 630 -47.20 -22.27 75.17
N VAL A 631 -48.50 -22.42 75.45
CA VAL A 631 -49.03 -23.49 76.29
C VAL A 631 -49.05 -24.79 75.50
N VAL A 632 -48.04 -25.63 75.70
CA VAL A 632 -48.01 -27.00 75.14
C VAL A 632 -48.69 -27.96 76.13
N ARG A 633 -49.95 -28.35 75.84
CA ARG A 633 -50.65 -29.40 76.58
C ARG A 633 -50.28 -30.78 76.03
N ARG A 634 -49.57 -31.58 76.82
CA ARG A 634 -49.50 -33.04 76.64
C ARG A 634 -49.57 -33.73 78.01
N GLY A 635 -50.64 -34.49 78.24
CA GLY A 635 -50.70 -35.45 79.35
C GLY A 635 -50.99 -34.89 80.75
N GLY A 636 -51.85 -33.89 80.89
CA GLY A 636 -52.47 -33.56 82.19
C GLY A 636 -51.61 -32.75 83.19
N ALA A 637 -50.45 -32.25 82.79
CA ALA A 637 -49.70 -31.26 83.55
C ALA A 637 -49.32 -30.09 82.63
N GLU A 638 -49.77 -28.88 82.97
CA GLU A 638 -49.44 -27.65 82.26
C GLU A 638 -48.09 -27.15 82.77
N THR A 639 -47.06 -27.21 81.93
CA THR A 639 -45.77 -26.56 82.21
C THR A 639 -45.60 -25.39 81.26
N LEU A 640 -45.64 -24.19 81.86
CA LEU A 640 -45.40 -22.92 81.20
C LEU A 640 -43.89 -22.76 81.10
N VAL A 641 -43.32 -23.03 79.93
CA VAL A 641 -41.91 -22.76 79.68
C VAL A 641 -41.80 -21.33 79.16
N LEU A 642 -41.51 -20.42 80.07
CA LEU A 642 -41.02 -19.08 79.73
C LEU A 642 -39.58 -19.23 79.23
N GLN A 643 -39.29 -18.67 78.06
CA GLN A 643 -37.92 -18.28 77.70
C GLN A 643 -37.67 -16.85 78.15
#